data_AF-A0A3N0J0S9-F1
#
_entry.id   AF-A0A3N0J0S9-F1
#
_cell.length_a   1.000
_cell.length_b   1.000
_cell.length_c   1.000
_cell.angle_alpha   90.00
_cell.angle_beta   90.00
_cell.angle_gamma   90.00
#
_symmetry.space_group_name_H-M   'P 1'
#
loop_
_entity.id
_entity.type
_entity.pdbx_description
1 polymer ?
#
loop_
_entity_poly.entity_id
_entity_poly.type
_entity_poly.pdbx_seq_one_letter_code
_entity_poly.pdbx_strand_id
1 'polypeptide(L)'
;MERRNCMKDEKRPRPLGRYVGRAVVSAALAMGLVGVPSTALAEEPANLPVPQINLASGEGAFDWATGASSARTLSESALPTQYDLREEGYVTPVKFQNPWGSCWSFGIAAASEASIISEAAQKGINLNDDFKDISERHLAWFAYTPLLADDDSGQGGEGMVSLQEGNNRLNSGGWMVYGTSLFSSGIGPVPESVVPYKNDEGLIDKVTDPATGAEFNYQYSADGTWSVDEEYRFQQMVEFEQSVQLPSPGDYNVEGDYEGAERANDAIKQQLYEGRGVAIAFCADQSQPGQITEMGYMNPGINDTKTWAHYTYDEEPITHAVTIVGWDDSYAAENFGNPDPETGEVDPSKQPHADGAWIVKNSWGSGAEFPNGYPGGWGTDEDGDGNGDGYFYLSYWDKSITKPETFDFAVESTQSEDDHYFVHQYDYMPAANVASNSSPLPMKMANIFSADDAETVRKLTCETTRPNTQVTFDVYLLNEDATLPTDGVKLATVEQTFEWGGFHAVELTDEQAFTLHADERFSVVVTQQCLDDGYYYASYDFGWDQAYLGTLKSQYHAQYYDQYYEAYLVAAEDALRQAKYDELIDEGMSEEEAAAAADEYMETPEAQEKVAAAAAQKAEEKIQEMVPTYYFEGVVNEGESFIYASDDNGANPAWRDFHTDSVASEAQNTQIDNLPIKAYGYPVEEGADDPATEQDIQQLEERLSFGKNMLESAVESADGSDVPTSQYWVPSEVRAELIVAIMEAEDLLATEHPTQGDVRRISLALSVAAQAFDEAKQPGSLADEYASAEAVKQLEDAIKDARNDLAQTVVSADGADVAKGTSWVTQAVHDAFDAAIASAEAAVGAERPLASDIERAVADLAAAREAFDAAKADGLKEAAGSGGTEEKPDAKPNAKPDAKGGALVQTGDDATLGIVVACVGGLSALVAGTAMAMRRRIDKE
;
A
#
# COMPACT_ATOMS: atom_id res chain seq x y z
N MET A 1 -59.26 31.53 20.86
CA MET A 1 -59.94 32.61 20.12
C MET A 1 -59.03 33.83 20.06
N GLU A 2 -59.16 34.60 18.99
CA GLU A 2 -58.51 35.89 18.63
C GLU A 2 -58.64 37.02 19.70
N ARG A 3 -57.93 38.17 19.71
CA ARG A 3 -56.74 38.75 19.02
C ARG A 3 -56.37 40.12 19.69
N ARG A 4 -55.08 40.49 19.68
CA ARG A 4 -54.48 41.86 19.48
C ARG A 4 -54.60 43.04 20.49
N ASN A 5 -53.52 43.86 20.45
CA ASN A 5 -53.33 45.30 20.79
C ASN A 5 -53.10 45.67 22.29
N CYS A 6 -52.27 46.67 22.68
CA CYS A 6 -51.46 47.64 21.89
C CYS A 6 -50.22 48.23 22.64
N MET A 7 -49.25 48.69 21.84
CA MET A 7 -48.04 49.52 22.06
C MET A 7 -47.94 50.50 23.27
N LYS A 8 -46.70 50.72 23.75
CA LYS A 8 -45.96 52.01 23.56
C LYS A 8 -44.45 51.97 23.89
N ASP A 9 -43.67 52.75 23.14
CA ASP A 9 -42.21 52.91 23.21
C ASP A 9 -41.69 53.78 24.38
N GLU A 10 -40.44 53.54 24.80
CA GLU A 10 -39.48 54.62 25.07
C GLU A 10 -38.03 54.20 24.70
N LYS A 11 -37.09 55.16 24.57
CA LYS A 11 -35.94 55.05 23.63
C LYS A 11 -34.53 55.16 24.27
N ARG A 12 -33.64 54.26 23.78
CA ARG A 12 -32.16 54.39 23.60
C ARG A 12 -31.25 54.33 24.87
N PRO A 13 -29.93 54.05 24.71
CA PRO A 13 -29.17 53.71 23.48
C PRO A 13 -28.48 52.33 23.47
N ARG A 14 -27.97 51.92 22.30
CA ARG A 14 -27.10 50.75 22.08
C ARG A 14 -25.61 51.14 22.15
N PRO A 15 -24.70 50.20 22.40
CA PRO A 15 -23.43 50.09 21.69
C PRO A 15 -23.60 49.24 20.40
N LEU A 16 -22.99 49.67 19.31
CA LEU A 16 -22.46 48.72 18.30
C LEU A 16 -21.10 48.26 18.85
N GLY A 17 -20.59 47.04 18.64
CA GLY A 17 -21.03 45.93 17.80
C GLY A 17 -19.80 45.34 17.09
N ARG A 18 -19.78 44.03 16.80
CA ARG A 18 -18.80 43.42 15.88
C ARG A 18 -19.33 42.09 15.33
N TYR A 19 -19.63 42.09 14.03
CA TYR A 19 -19.43 40.90 13.21
C TYR A 19 -17.92 40.75 13.01
N VAL A 20 -17.40 39.54 13.14
CA VAL A 20 -16.13 39.11 12.55
C VAL A 20 -16.40 37.72 11.98
N GLY A 21 -16.36 37.58 10.65
CA GLY A 21 -16.31 36.25 10.05
C GLY A 21 -14.91 35.67 10.25
N ARG A 22 -14.81 34.35 10.48
CA ARG A 22 -13.52 33.64 10.42
C ARG A 22 -12.95 33.84 9.01
N ALA A 23 -11.81 34.52 8.93
CA ALA A 23 -10.97 34.55 7.76
C ALA A 23 -9.75 33.68 8.09
N VAL A 24 -9.44 32.73 7.23
CA VAL A 24 -8.23 31.89 7.31
C VAL A 24 -7.01 32.81 7.37
N VAL A 25 -6.15 32.61 8.37
CA VAL A 25 -4.88 33.36 8.50
C VAL A 25 -3.73 32.45 8.08
N SER A 26 -3.50 32.36 6.77
CA SER A 26 -2.29 31.76 6.23
C SER A 26 -1.08 32.63 6.60
N ALA A 27 -0.13 32.07 7.35
CA ALA A 27 1.05 32.79 7.84
C ALA A 27 2.17 32.86 6.77
N ALA A 28 1.97 33.65 5.71
CA ALA A 28 2.97 33.85 4.67
C ALA A 28 4.16 34.73 5.15
N LEU A 29 5.31 34.12 5.44
CA LEU A 29 6.49 34.82 5.95
C LEU A 29 7.37 35.42 4.82
N ALA A 30 6.96 36.56 4.27
CA ALA A 30 7.69 37.23 3.19
C ALA A 30 8.95 37.99 3.68
N MET A 31 10.14 37.37 3.60
CA MET A 31 11.42 38.06 3.82
C MET A 31 11.94 38.75 2.55
N GLY A 32 11.74 40.07 2.45
CA GLY A 32 12.26 40.87 1.34
C GLY A 32 13.75 41.22 1.49
N LEU A 33 14.60 40.64 0.64
CA LEU A 33 16.03 40.98 0.54
C LEU A 33 16.28 42.22 -0.34
N VAL A 34 17.10 43.15 0.17
CA VAL A 34 17.47 44.40 -0.52
C VAL A 34 18.70 44.16 -1.40
N GLY A 35 18.59 44.43 -2.71
CA GLY A 35 19.64 44.13 -3.69
C GLY A 35 20.77 45.17 -3.81
N VAL A 36 21.94 44.70 -4.28
CA VAL A 36 23.10 45.49 -4.76
C VAL A 36 23.71 44.75 -5.97
N PRO A 37 24.15 45.41 -7.06
CA PRO A 37 24.38 44.73 -8.34
C PRO A 37 25.82 44.23 -8.66
N SER A 38 25.86 43.05 -9.26
CA SER A 38 26.71 42.59 -10.39
C SER A 38 28.23 42.85 -10.44
N THR A 39 29.01 41.74 -10.45
CA THR A 39 30.12 41.50 -11.41
C THR A 39 30.08 40.03 -11.87
N ALA A 40 30.45 39.76 -13.12
CA ALA A 40 30.10 38.52 -13.86
C ALA A 40 31.23 37.48 -14.03
N LEU A 41 30.92 36.40 -14.76
CA LEU A 41 31.70 35.22 -15.23
C LEU A 41 31.45 33.94 -14.39
N ALA A 42 31.09 32.78 -14.95
CA ALA A 42 30.78 32.38 -16.34
C ALA A 42 29.71 31.25 -16.36
N GLU A 43 29.18 30.88 -17.53
CA GLU A 43 28.03 29.97 -17.69
C GLU A 43 28.36 28.48 -17.48
N GLU A 44 27.49 27.77 -16.77
CA GLU A 44 27.30 26.31 -16.77
C GLU A 44 25.86 25.99 -17.24
N PRO A 45 25.56 24.76 -17.72
CA PRO A 45 24.26 24.46 -18.33
C PRO A 45 23.09 24.69 -17.37
N ALA A 46 21.93 25.05 -17.93
CA ALA A 46 20.80 25.56 -17.17
C ALA A 46 20.21 24.49 -16.23
N ASN A 47 20.58 24.59 -14.94
CA ASN A 47 19.92 23.88 -13.87
C ASN A 47 18.50 24.45 -13.72
N LEU A 48 17.49 23.70 -14.16
CA LEU A 48 16.08 24.07 -13.95
C LEU A 48 15.76 23.93 -12.45
N PRO A 49 14.91 24.81 -11.88
CA PRO A 49 14.51 24.68 -10.48
C PRO A 49 13.74 23.37 -10.30
N VAL A 50 14.16 22.57 -9.33
CA VAL A 50 13.48 21.34 -8.90
C VAL A 50 12.08 21.71 -8.36
N PRO A 51 11.02 20.92 -8.64
CA PRO A 51 9.72 21.07 -7.98
C PRO A 51 9.84 21.13 -6.46
N GLN A 52 8.97 21.90 -5.80
CA GLN A 52 8.93 21.99 -4.33
C GLN A 52 7.51 21.70 -3.86
N ILE A 53 7.25 20.45 -3.46
CA ILE A 53 6.04 20.14 -2.71
C ILE A 53 6.16 20.86 -1.36
N ASN A 54 5.25 21.80 -1.09
CA ASN A 54 5.13 22.32 0.27
C ASN A 54 4.49 21.23 1.12
N LEU A 55 5.32 20.49 1.85
CA LEU A 55 4.90 19.68 3.00
C LEU A 55 4.30 20.64 4.04
N ALA A 56 3.03 20.98 3.85
CA ALA A 56 2.29 21.78 4.80
C ALA A 56 2.11 20.94 6.08
N SER A 57 2.25 21.59 7.24
CA SER A 57 1.93 21.01 8.55
C SER A 57 0.65 20.20 8.46
N GLY A 58 0.76 18.87 8.67
CA GLY A 58 -0.29 17.93 8.31
C GLY A 58 -1.67 18.36 8.79
N GLU A 59 -2.53 18.76 7.84
CA GLU A 59 -3.97 18.63 8.03
C GLU A 59 -4.19 17.12 8.22
N GLY A 60 -4.54 16.71 9.43
CA GLY A 60 -4.65 15.29 9.76
C GLY A 60 -5.59 14.64 8.76
N ALA A 61 -5.16 13.57 8.09
CA ALA A 61 -5.90 12.97 6.96
C ALA A 61 -7.35 12.57 7.31
N PHE A 62 -7.62 12.49 8.60
CA PHE A 62 -8.89 12.17 9.25
C PHE A 62 -9.89 13.33 9.38
N ASP A 63 -9.54 14.56 9.00
CA ASP A 63 -10.51 15.65 8.73
C ASP A 63 -11.29 15.41 7.40
N TRP A 64 -11.53 14.15 7.03
CA TRP A 64 -12.39 13.79 5.90
C TRP A 64 -13.87 14.13 6.20
N ALA A 65 -14.22 14.35 7.48
CA ALA A 65 -15.56 14.70 7.94
C ALA A 65 -16.15 15.91 7.21
N THR A 66 -15.33 16.90 6.86
CA THR A 66 -15.79 18.18 6.31
C THR A 66 -15.90 18.24 4.78
N GLY A 67 -15.52 17.21 4.02
CA GLY A 67 -15.32 17.32 2.57
C GLY A 67 -15.80 16.18 1.66
N ALA A 68 -15.56 14.91 2.01
CA ALA A 68 -15.82 13.77 1.12
C ALA A 68 -17.19 13.13 1.42
N SER A 69 -18.08 13.04 0.43
CA SER A 69 -19.32 12.30 0.61
C SER A 69 -19.08 10.80 0.46
N SER A 70 -19.27 10.01 1.51
CA SER A 70 -19.40 8.55 1.42
C SER A 70 -20.70 8.16 0.70
N ALA A 71 -20.76 8.43 -0.61
CA ALA A 71 -21.94 8.32 -1.46
C ALA A 71 -22.42 6.87 -1.71
N ARG A 72 -21.83 5.90 -0.99
CA ARG A 72 -22.09 4.46 -1.12
C ARG A 72 -22.47 3.75 0.18
N THR A 73 -22.41 4.43 1.33
CA THR A 73 -22.88 3.88 2.62
C THR A 73 -24.26 3.24 2.43
N LEU A 74 -24.41 1.96 2.83
CA LEU A 74 -25.67 1.24 2.67
C LEU A 74 -26.80 2.03 3.33
N SER A 75 -27.87 2.32 2.58
CA SER A 75 -29.01 3.07 3.15
C SER A 75 -29.60 2.33 4.35
N GLU A 76 -29.99 3.05 5.41
CA GLU A 76 -30.76 2.60 6.58
C GLU A 76 -31.75 1.45 6.28
N SER A 77 -32.46 1.50 5.15
CA SER A 77 -33.42 0.46 4.73
C SER A 77 -32.85 -0.93 4.40
N ALA A 78 -31.53 -1.10 4.39
CA ALA A 78 -30.81 -2.35 4.12
C ALA A 78 -30.20 -2.99 5.38
N LEU A 79 -29.99 -2.22 6.44
CA LEU A 79 -29.43 -2.67 7.72
C LEU A 79 -30.57 -2.99 8.72
N PRO A 80 -30.38 -3.93 9.66
CA PRO A 80 -31.34 -4.15 10.74
C PRO A 80 -31.30 -3.00 11.77
N THR A 81 -32.41 -2.77 12.47
CA THR A 81 -32.48 -1.71 13.52
C THR A 81 -31.72 -2.06 14.81
N GLN A 82 -31.25 -3.30 14.91
CA GLN A 82 -30.44 -3.81 16.01
C GLN A 82 -29.60 -4.96 15.47
N TYR A 83 -28.34 -5.05 15.89
CA TYR A 83 -27.43 -6.16 15.57
C TYR A 83 -26.36 -6.29 16.64
N ASP A 84 -25.88 -7.51 16.88
CA ASP A 84 -24.96 -7.81 17.98
C ASP A 84 -24.05 -8.99 17.62
N LEU A 85 -22.75 -8.73 17.44
CA LEU A 85 -21.75 -9.76 17.14
C LEU A 85 -21.62 -10.81 18.26
N ARG A 86 -22.07 -10.49 19.49
CA ARG A 86 -22.08 -11.42 20.63
C ARG A 86 -23.13 -12.51 20.46
N GLU A 87 -24.30 -12.20 19.87
CA GLU A 87 -25.36 -13.18 19.60
C GLU A 87 -24.94 -14.18 18.50
N GLU A 88 -24.14 -13.73 17.53
CA GLU A 88 -23.54 -14.59 16.49
C GLU A 88 -22.34 -15.41 17.00
N GLY A 89 -21.81 -15.08 18.18
CA GLY A 89 -20.68 -15.77 18.81
C GLY A 89 -19.31 -15.36 18.27
N TYR A 90 -19.20 -14.17 17.68
CA TYR A 90 -17.94 -13.65 17.10
C TYR A 90 -17.10 -12.87 18.11
N VAL A 91 -17.62 -12.55 19.29
CA VAL A 91 -16.96 -11.69 20.29
C VAL A 91 -16.43 -12.52 21.47
N THR A 92 -15.14 -12.37 21.78
CA THR A 92 -14.50 -12.96 22.96
C THR A 92 -14.85 -12.20 24.26
N PRO A 93 -14.65 -12.79 25.46
CA PRO A 93 -14.84 -12.11 26.74
C PRO A 93 -14.03 -10.82 26.89
N VAL A 94 -14.44 -9.96 27.83
CA VAL A 94 -13.73 -8.72 28.13
C VAL A 94 -12.51 -9.01 29.01
N LYS A 95 -11.32 -8.65 28.52
CA LYS A 95 -10.04 -8.76 29.24
C LYS A 95 -9.80 -7.56 30.16
N PHE A 96 -8.70 -7.56 30.93
CA PHE A 96 -8.41 -6.54 31.94
C PHE A 96 -7.08 -5.78 31.68
N GLN A 97 -7.16 -4.49 31.32
CA GLN A 97 -6.00 -3.69 30.93
C GLN A 97 -5.03 -3.31 32.06
N ASN A 98 -5.47 -3.40 33.32
CA ASN A 98 -4.63 -2.96 34.43
C ASN A 98 -3.38 -3.85 34.54
N PRO A 99 -2.19 -3.27 34.78
CA PRO A 99 -1.98 -1.94 35.39
C PRO A 99 -1.68 -0.78 34.41
N TRP A 100 -1.82 -0.98 33.09
CA TRP A 100 -1.28 -0.04 32.08
C TRP A 100 -2.35 0.80 31.34
N GLY A 101 -1.92 1.94 30.83
CA GLY A 101 -2.66 2.82 29.92
C GLY A 101 -2.73 2.31 28.48
N SER A 102 -3.03 1.02 28.28
CA SER A 102 -3.00 0.35 26.98
C SER A 102 -4.38 -0.01 26.42
N CYS A 103 -5.44 0.70 26.83
CA CYS A 103 -6.81 0.44 26.35
C CYS A 103 -6.94 0.38 24.82
N TRP A 104 -6.13 1.17 24.10
CA TRP A 104 -6.03 1.16 22.64
C TRP A 104 -5.59 -0.19 22.07
N SER A 105 -4.65 -0.91 22.71
CA SER A 105 -4.22 -2.23 22.22
C SER A 105 -5.29 -3.30 22.48
N PHE A 106 -6.08 -3.18 23.56
CA PHE A 106 -7.30 -4.00 23.76
C PHE A 106 -8.39 -3.68 22.74
N GLY A 107 -8.55 -2.40 22.36
CA GLY A 107 -9.50 -1.98 21.33
C GLY A 107 -9.18 -2.60 19.96
N ILE A 108 -7.90 -2.52 19.56
CA ILE A 108 -7.39 -3.16 18.33
C ILE A 108 -7.56 -4.69 18.42
N ALA A 109 -7.06 -5.33 19.48
CA ALA A 109 -7.13 -6.78 19.65
C ALA A 109 -8.58 -7.28 19.58
N ALA A 110 -9.51 -6.67 20.33
CA ALA A 110 -10.91 -7.08 20.33
C ALA A 110 -11.64 -6.82 19.00
N ALA A 111 -11.23 -5.80 18.22
CA ALA A 111 -11.73 -5.59 16.86
C ALA A 111 -11.23 -6.67 15.90
N SER A 112 -9.92 -6.95 15.94
CA SER A 112 -9.26 -7.99 15.15
C SER A 112 -9.79 -9.39 15.44
N GLU A 113 -9.93 -9.75 16.72
CA GLU A 113 -10.52 -11.03 17.16
C GLU A 113 -11.92 -11.24 16.57
N ALA A 114 -12.77 -10.20 16.59
CA ALA A 114 -14.13 -10.29 16.05
C ALA A 114 -14.13 -10.57 14.54
N SER A 115 -13.32 -9.85 13.77
CA SER A 115 -13.18 -10.08 12.32
C SER A 115 -12.65 -11.49 12.02
N ILE A 116 -11.55 -11.92 12.67
CA ILE A 116 -10.95 -13.25 12.49
C ILE A 116 -11.96 -14.37 12.77
N ILE A 117 -12.70 -14.28 13.88
CA ILE A 117 -13.69 -15.30 14.26
C ILE A 117 -14.86 -15.29 13.27
N SER A 118 -15.37 -14.11 12.88
CA SER A 118 -16.48 -13.99 11.95
C SER A 118 -16.12 -14.53 10.57
N GLU A 119 -14.99 -14.10 10.02
CA GLU A 119 -14.56 -14.47 8.67
C GLU A 119 -14.27 -15.96 8.58
N ALA A 120 -13.62 -16.55 9.58
CA ALA A 120 -13.43 -18.00 9.63
C ALA A 120 -14.77 -18.76 9.71
N ALA A 121 -15.75 -18.25 10.46
CA ALA A 121 -17.10 -18.84 10.49
C ALA A 121 -17.80 -18.73 9.12
N GLN A 122 -17.64 -17.61 8.41
CA GLN A 122 -18.18 -17.37 7.07
C GLN A 122 -17.51 -18.27 6.00
N LYS A 123 -16.17 -18.39 6.03
CA LYS A 123 -15.36 -19.26 5.15
C LYS A 123 -15.43 -20.75 5.54
N GLY A 124 -15.97 -21.08 6.72
CA GLY A 124 -16.13 -22.46 7.22
C GLY A 124 -14.85 -23.08 7.77
N ILE A 125 -13.88 -22.25 8.17
CA ILE A 125 -12.57 -22.61 8.69
C ILE A 125 -12.68 -22.87 10.20
N ASN A 126 -12.11 -23.98 10.68
CA ASN A 126 -12.11 -24.32 12.11
C ASN A 126 -10.85 -23.77 12.79
N LEU A 127 -10.90 -22.52 13.25
CA LEU A 127 -9.81 -21.89 14.01
C LEU A 127 -9.52 -22.64 15.34
N ASN A 128 -8.23 -22.84 15.61
CA ASN A 128 -7.73 -23.13 16.95
C ASN A 128 -8.02 -21.94 17.89
N ASP A 129 -8.17 -22.20 19.18
CA ASP A 129 -8.52 -21.17 20.16
C ASP A 129 -7.42 -20.11 20.34
N ASP A 130 -6.14 -20.46 20.08
CA ASP A 130 -5.02 -19.50 20.09
C ASP A 130 -5.19 -18.35 19.07
N PHE A 131 -5.87 -18.57 17.93
CA PHE A 131 -6.12 -17.51 16.93
C PHE A 131 -7.26 -16.56 17.31
N LYS A 132 -7.94 -16.81 18.43
CA LYS A 132 -9.12 -16.05 18.88
C LYS A 132 -8.80 -15.08 20.01
N ASP A 133 -7.57 -15.12 20.54
CA ASP A 133 -7.15 -14.38 21.73
C ASP A 133 -5.80 -13.71 21.42
N ILE A 134 -5.83 -12.44 21.03
CA ILE A 134 -4.66 -11.68 20.56
C ILE A 134 -3.92 -11.04 21.74
N SER A 135 -2.59 -11.06 21.70
CA SER A 135 -1.74 -10.40 22.71
C SER A 135 -1.80 -8.88 22.63
N GLU A 136 -2.39 -8.24 23.64
CA GLU A 136 -2.30 -6.80 23.82
C GLU A 136 -0.92 -6.31 24.30
N ARG A 137 -0.12 -7.20 24.91
CA ARG A 137 1.22 -6.89 25.41
C ARG A 137 2.22 -6.76 24.26
N HIS A 138 2.11 -7.61 23.24
CA HIS A 138 2.92 -7.54 22.01
C HIS A 138 2.72 -6.20 21.30
N LEU A 139 1.46 -5.88 20.96
CA LEU A 139 1.05 -4.60 20.37
C LEU A 139 1.55 -3.40 21.17
N ALA A 140 1.26 -3.34 22.47
CA ALA A 140 1.58 -2.19 23.31
C ALA A 140 3.10 -2.02 23.54
N TRP A 141 3.88 -3.10 23.44
CA TRP A 141 5.32 -3.05 23.57
C TRP A 141 6.00 -2.59 22.28
N PHE A 142 5.69 -3.22 21.14
CA PHE A 142 6.39 -2.95 19.89
C PHE A 142 6.02 -1.61 19.26
N ALA A 143 4.80 -1.09 19.47
CA ALA A 143 4.43 0.25 19.01
C ALA A 143 5.33 1.37 19.59
N TYR A 144 5.97 1.14 20.74
CA TYR A 144 6.86 2.10 21.40
C TYR A 144 8.32 1.61 21.52
N THR A 145 8.67 0.61 20.72
CA THR A 145 10.02 0.04 20.68
C THR A 145 10.50 0.06 19.23
N PRO A 146 11.35 1.03 18.83
CA PRO A 146 11.86 1.10 17.46
C PRO A 146 12.63 -0.17 17.09
N LEU A 147 12.93 -0.32 15.81
CA LEU A 147 13.86 -1.32 15.30
C LEU A 147 15.22 -1.20 15.97
N LEU A 148 15.96 -2.30 16.01
CA LEU A 148 17.28 -2.32 16.63
C LEU A 148 18.24 -1.43 15.83
N ALA A 149 19.09 -0.67 16.51
CA ALA A 149 20.03 0.24 15.85
C ALA A 149 21.15 -0.47 15.05
N ASP A 150 21.21 -1.80 15.13
CA ASP A 150 22.08 -2.69 14.35
C ASP A 150 21.30 -3.67 13.45
N ASP A 151 20.03 -3.38 13.16
CA ASP A 151 19.23 -4.04 12.12
C ASP A 151 19.85 -3.84 10.72
N ASP A 152 19.78 -4.88 9.87
CA ASP A 152 20.45 -4.93 8.57
C ASP A 152 19.58 -4.61 7.36
N SER A 153 18.27 -4.35 7.55
CA SER A 153 17.34 -3.85 6.51
C SER A 153 17.60 -2.41 6.04
N GLY A 154 18.55 -1.71 6.69
CA GLY A 154 18.76 -0.27 6.55
C GLY A 154 17.88 0.59 7.47
N GLN A 155 16.83 0.01 8.06
CA GLN A 155 15.84 0.69 8.92
C GLN A 155 16.24 0.76 10.40
N GLY A 156 17.54 0.66 10.70
CA GLY A 156 18.05 0.52 12.06
C GLY A 156 17.78 1.74 12.96
N GLY A 157 16.90 1.58 13.95
CA GLY A 157 16.50 2.62 14.89
C GLY A 157 15.20 3.35 14.54
N GLU A 158 14.58 3.00 13.41
CA GLU A 158 13.30 3.55 12.96
C GLU A 158 12.14 3.12 13.89
N GLY A 159 11.16 4.00 14.10
CA GLY A 159 9.97 3.71 14.91
C GLY A 159 9.48 4.88 15.76
N MET A 160 8.48 4.61 16.58
CA MET A 160 8.03 5.53 17.62
C MET A 160 8.73 5.19 18.96
N VAL A 161 9.36 6.20 19.56
CA VAL A 161 10.25 6.06 20.72
C VAL A 161 9.60 6.65 21.96
N SER A 162 9.27 5.81 22.95
CA SER A 162 8.77 6.30 24.25
C SER A 162 9.88 6.94 25.09
N LEU A 163 9.55 8.06 25.71
CA LEU A 163 10.36 8.73 26.74
C LEU A 163 10.17 8.10 28.13
N GLN A 164 9.26 7.13 28.28
CA GLN A 164 9.03 6.41 29.53
C GLN A 164 10.01 5.24 29.67
N GLU A 165 10.74 5.19 30.79
CA GLU A 165 11.72 4.12 31.02
C GLU A 165 11.08 2.79 31.46
N GLY A 166 11.64 1.68 30.97
CA GLY A 166 11.23 0.32 31.34
C GLY A 166 9.77 0.00 30.99
N ASN A 167 9.06 -0.62 31.92
CA ASN A 167 7.66 -1.03 31.75
C ASN A 167 6.71 0.17 31.54
N ASN A 168 7.07 1.38 32.01
CA ASN A 168 6.21 2.56 31.90
C ASN A 168 5.92 2.97 30.45
N ARG A 169 6.64 2.46 29.44
CA ARG A 169 6.29 2.66 28.03
C ARG A 169 4.88 2.18 27.67
N LEU A 170 4.35 1.19 28.39
CA LEU A 170 2.98 0.70 28.24
C LEU A 170 1.91 1.75 28.67
N ASN A 171 2.32 2.85 29.31
CA ASN A 171 1.48 4.01 29.63
C ASN A 171 1.58 5.15 28.60
N SER A 172 2.23 4.96 27.44
CA SER A 172 2.38 6.03 26.43
C SER A 172 1.07 6.37 25.70
N GLY A 173 -0.01 5.62 25.91
CA GLY A 173 -1.29 5.75 25.22
C GLY A 173 -1.22 5.25 23.77
N GLY A 174 -2.25 5.48 22.96
CA GLY A 174 -2.17 5.15 21.53
C GLY A 174 -3.48 5.23 20.76
N TRP A 175 -3.40 4.94 19.47
CA TRP A 175 -4.48 5.06 18.49
C TRP A 175 -4.62 3.76 17.70
N MET A 176 -5.79 3.54 17.10
CA MET A 176 -6.09 2.33 16.33
C MET A 176 -5.16 2.12 15.14
N VAL A 177 -4.76 3.20 14.47
CA VAL A 177 -3.82 3.17 13.33
C VAL A 177 -2.47 2.53 13.66
N TYR A 178 -2.07 2.49 14.95
CA TYR A 178 -0.87 1.76 15.36
C TYR A 178 -0.99 0.25 15.11
N GLY A 179 -2.22 -0.31 15.19
CA GLY A 179 -2.51 -1.68 14.75
C GLY A 179 -2.30 -1.84 13.25
N THR A 180 -2.77 -0.87 12.46
CA THR A 180 -2.56 -0.84 11.00
C THR A 180 -1.07 -0.84 10.64
N SER A 181 -0.27 0.08 11.20
CA SER A 181 1.17 0.15 10.93
C SER A 181 1.93 -1.10 11.39
N LEU A 182 1.62 -1.65 12.57
CA LEU A 182 2.30 -2.85 13.07
C LEU A 182 1.93 -4.10 12.26
N PHE A 183 0.63 -4.37 12.06
CA PHE A 183 0.16 -5.58 11.39
C PHE A 183 0.53 -5.60 9.90
N SER A 184 0.48 -4.46 9.22
CA SER A 184 0.96 -4.34 7.83
C SER A 184 2.47 -4.53 7.71
N SER A 185 3.22 -4.28 8.79
CA SER A 185 4.68 -4.49 8.82
C SER A 185 5.10 -5.90 9.21
N GLY A 186 4.15 -6.84 9.34
CA GLY A 186 4.38 -8.20 9.84
C GLY A 186 4.61 -8.28 11.35
N ILE A 187 4.38 -7.19 12.09
CA ILE A 187 4.56 -7.12 13.54
C ILE A 187 3.24 -7.51 14.22
N GLY A 188 3.03 -8.82 14.38
CA GLY A 188 1.81 -9.37 14.96
C GLY A 188 0.62 -9.39 13.98
N PRO A 189 -0.57 -9.81 14.43
CA PRO A 189 -0.87 -10.22 15.81
C PRO A 189 -0.23 -11.56 16.17
N VAL A 190 0.07 -11.74 17.45
CA VAL A 190 0.45 -13.03 18.05
C VAL A 190 -0.58 -13.45 19.09
N PRO A 191 -0.71 -14.75 19.42
CA PRO A 191 -1.62 -15.19 20.47
C PRO A 191 -1.23 -14.66 21.85
N GLU A 192 -2.23 -14.37 22.68
CA GLU A 192 -2.09 -14.13 24.12
C GLU A 192 -1.45 -15.32 24.84
N SER A 193 -1.56 -16.54 24.29
CA SER A 193 -0.85 -17.72 24.79
C SER A 193 0.67 -17.71 24.55
N VAL A 194 1.16 -16.90 23.59
CA VAL A 194 2.58 -16.71 23.26
C VAL A 194 3.17 -15.53 24.03
N VAL A 195 2.54 -14.35 23.98
CA VAL A 195 2.98 -13.14 24.69
C VAL A 195 1.89 -12.67 25.67
N PRO A 196 1.72 -13.33 26.82
CA PRO A 196 0.60 -13.06 27.72
C PRO A 196 0.68 -11.69 28.41
N TYR A 197 -0.48 -11.06 28.61
CA TYR A 197 -0.70 -9.79 29.31
C TYR A 197 -0.48 -9.89 30.82
N LYS A 198 0.77 -10.13 31.20
CA LYS A 198 1.29 -10.21 32.57
C LYS A 198 2.80 -9.97 32.57
N ASN A 199 3.38 -9.70 33.74
CA ASN A 199 4.82 -9.84 33.92
C ASN A 199 5.27 -11.32 33.84
N ASP A 200 6.49 -11.55 33.37
CA ASP A 200 7.04 -12.89 33.15
C ASP A 200 7.15 -13.73 34.44
N GLU A 201 7.31 -13.07 35.59
CA GLU A 201 7.38 -13.71 36.90
C GLU A 201 6.01 -14.14 37.46
N GLY A 202 4.89 -13.70 36.85
CA GLY A 202 3.53 -13.97 37.31
C GLY A 202 3.19 -13.33 38.66
N LEU A 203 3.78 -12.18 38.98
CA LEU A 203 3.47 -11.36 40.15
C LEU A 203 2.07 -10.75 40.02
N ILE A 204 1.32 -10.75 41.13
CA ILE A 204 -0.10 -10.36 41.19
C ILE A 204 -0.29 -9.40 42.37
N ASP A 205 -0.91 -8.25 42.10
CA ASP A 205 -1.36 -7.33 43.12
C ASP A 205 -2.71 -7.77 43.69
N LYS A 206 -2.88 -7.58 45.00
CA LYS A 206 -4.10 -7.97 45.72
C LYS A 206 -4.76 -6.77 46.34
N VAL A 207 -6.09 -6.75 46.27
CA VAL A 207 -6.92 -5.76 46.93
C VAL A 207 -7.72 -6.44 48.05
N THR A 208 -7.95 -5.72 49.14
CA THR A 208 -8.81 -6.14 50.24
C THR A 208 -10.17 -5.47 50.10
N ASP A 209 -11.24 -6.25 50.03
CA ASP A 209 -12.60 -5.74 50.12
C ASP A 209 -12.80 -5.00 51.46
N PRO A 210 -13.11 -3.69 51.47
CA PRO A 210 -13.25 -2.91 52.70
C PRO A 210 -14.51 -3.26 53.52
N ALA A 211 -15.51 -3.90 52.92
CA ALA A 211 -16.75 -4.31 53.57
C ALA A 211 -16.66 -5.72 54.18
N THR A 212 -16.01 -6.68 53.50
CA THR A 212 -15.88 -8.07 54.01
C THR A 212 -14.52 -8.39 54.64
N GLY A 213 -13.48 -7.62 54.31
CA GLY A 213 -12.09 -7.88 54.72
C GLY A 213 -11.43 -9.05 53.99
N ALA A 214 -12.01 -9.54 52.89
CA ALA A 214 -11.44 -10.60 52.07
C ALA A 214 -10.39 -10.05 51.09
N GLU A 215 -9.27 -10.74 50.94
CA GLU A 215 -8.28 -10.47 49.88
C GLU A 215 -8.64 -11.24 48.61
N PHE A 216 -8.57 -10.57 47.46
CA PHE A 216 -8.68 -11.18 46.14
C PHE A 216 -7.51 -10.73 45.24
N ASN A 217 -7.20 -11.53 44.22
CA ASN A 217 -6.25 -11.15 43.18
C ASN A 217 -6.92 -10.11 42.28
N TYR A 218 -6.29 -8.96 42.06
CA TYR A 218 -6.90 -7.85 41.32
C TYR A 218 -6.33 -7.72 39.91
N GLN A 219 -5.00 -7.61 39.78
CA GLN A 219 -4.30 -7.38 38.52
C GLN A 219 -2.94 -8.10 38.55
N TYR A 220 -2.34 -8.31 37.38
CA TYR A 220 -0.89 -8.59 37.35
C TYR A 220 -0.12 -7.35 37.79
N SER A 221 0.95 -7.55 38.56
CA SER A 221 1.70 -6.43 39.11
C SER A 221 2.45 -5.66 38.02
N ALA A 222 2.53 -4.34 38.18
CA ALA A 222 3.42 -3.49 37.40
C ALA A 222 4.90 -3.78 37.70
N ASP A 223 5.18 -4.32 38.90
CA ASP A 223 6.47 -4.90 39.27
C ASP A 223 6.70 -6.21 38.50
N GLY A 224 7.92 -6.40 38.00
CA GLY A 224 8.32 -7.56 37.19
C GLY A 224 8.77 -7.16 35.78
N THR A 225 8.98 -8.15 34.92
CA THR A 225 9.45 -7.98 33.56
C THR A 225 8.26 -7.95 32.60
N TRP A 226 8.00 -6.81 31.95
CA TRP A 226 6.94 -6.64 30.95
C TRP A 226 7.46 -6.46 29.51
N SER A 227 8.78 -6.38 29.33
CA SER A 227 9.41 -6.33 28.00
C SER A 227 9.09 -7.56 27.17
N VAL A 228 8.77 -7.40 25.89
CA VAL A 228 8.66 -8.52 24.95
C VAL A 228 10.03 -8.76 24.32
N ASP A 229 10.41 -10.02 24.13
CA ASP A 229 11.67 -10.38 23.47
C ASP A 229 11.56 -10.09 21.96
N GLU A 230 12.66 -9.61 21.36
CA GLU A 230 12.71 -9.26 19.94
C GLU A 230 12.47 -10.46 19.02
N GLU A 231 12.65 -11.70 19.51
CA GLU A 231 12.28 -12.92 18.76
C GLU A 231 10.79 -12.98 18.38
N TYR A 232 9.93 -12.21 19.06
CA TYR A 232 8.50 -12.12 18.78
C TYR A 232 8.10 -10.95 17.87
N ARG A 233 9.02 -10.05 17.48
CA ARG A 233 8.67 -8.83 16.71
C ARG A 233 7.96 -9.19 15.41
N PHE A 234 8.64 -9.90 14.52
CA PHE A 234 8.13 -10.32 13.21
C PHE A 234 7.46 -11.71 13.25
N GLN A 235 6.72 -11.99 14.32
CA GLN A 235 5.82 -13.15 14.37
C GLN A 235 4.39 -12.68 14.09
N GLN A 236 3.71 -13.37 13.19
CA GLN A 236 2.31 -13.12 12.86
C GLN A 236 1.58 -14.46 12.78
N MET A 237 0.45 -14.58 13.47
CA MET A 237 -0.34 -15.82 13.51
C MET A 237 -1.33 -15.93 12.35
N VAL A 238 -1.81 -14.79 11.86
CA VAL A 238 -2.79 -14.69 10.77
C VAL A 238 -2.47 -13.43 9.99
N GLU A 239 -2.45 -13.55 8.68
CA GLU A 239 -1.98 -12.49 7.80
C GLU A 239 -2.96 -11.31 7.74
N PHE A 240 -2.43 -10.10 7.82
CA PHE A 240 -3.24 -8.87 7.80
C PHE A 240 -3.58 -8.46 6.37
N GLU A 241 -4.87 -8.29 6.08
CA GLU A 241 -5.39 -8.03 4.73
C GLU A 241 -5.78 -6.57 4.54
N GLN A 242 -6.47 -5.97 5.52
CA GLN A 242 -7.03 -4.63 5.36
C GLN A 242 -7.25 -3.92 6.71
N SER A 243 -7.06 -2.60 6.75
CA SER A 243 -7.79 -1.74 7.68
C SER A 243 -8.78 -0.84 6.96
N VAL A 244 -9.88 -0.54 7.65
CA VAL A 244 -10.90 0.37 7.17
C VAL A 244 -11.04 1.48 8.20
N GLN A 245 -10.53 2.66 7.83
CA GLN A 245 -10.61 3.89 8.61
C GLN A 245 -11.89 4.64 8.22
N LEU A 246 -12.73 4.91 9.21
CA LEU A 246 -14.11 5.33 9.02
C LEU A 246 -14.35 6.78 9.50
N PRO A 247 -15.36 7.47 8.96
CA PRO A 247 -16.67 7.49 9.60
C PRO A 247 -16.79 7.92 11.08
N SER A 248 -16.00 8.89 11.57
CA SER A 248 -16.12 9.50 12.91
C SER A 248 -17.43 10.31 13.09
N PRO A 249 -18.37 9.90 13.97
CA PRO A 249 -19.60 10.66 14.23
C PRO A 249 -19.40 11.85 15.18
N GLY A 250 -18.37 11.83 16.05
CA GLY A 250 -18.12 12.91 17.01
C GLY A 250 -17.83 14.25 16.35
N ASP A 251 -17.05 14.23 15.27
CA ASP A 251 -16.68 15.40 14.45
C ASP A 251 -17.90 16.09 13.81
N TYR A 252 -19.01 15.36 13.61
CA TYR A 252 -20.29 15.90 13.17
C TYR A 252 -21.19 16.33 14.35
N ASN A 253 -21.24 15.52 15.42
CA ASN A 253 -22.03 15.77 16.62
C ASN A 253 -21.61 17.06 17.34
N VAL A 254 -20.33 17.42 17.30
CA VAL A 254 -19.79 18.67 17.86
C VAL A 254 -20.31 19.91 17.12
N GLU A 255 -20.36 19.88 15.78
CA GLU A 255 -20.91 20.97 14.98
C GLU A 255 -22.46 20.99 14.97
N GLY A 256 -23.09 19.89 15.37
CA GLY A 256 -24.54 19.68 15.31
C GLY A 256 -25.05 19.26 13.93
N ASP A 257 -24.18 18.69 13.07
CA ASP A 257 -24.58 18.06 11.80
C ASP A 257 -25.05 16.62 12.04
N TYR A 258 -26.25 16.44 12.59
CA TYR A 258 -26.79 15.12 12.85
C TYR A 258 -27.02 14.28 11.58
N GLU A 259 -27.26 14.91 10.42
CA GLU A 259 -27.33 14.17 9.14
C GLU A 259 -25.94 13.62 8.75
N GLY A 260 -24.85 14.32 9.11
CA GLY A 260 -23.48 13.84 9.01
C GLY A 260 -23.17 12.70 9.96
N ALA A 261 -23.53 12.85 11.23
CA ALA A 261 -23.38 11.80 12.24
C ALA A 261 -24.14 10.53 11.87
N GLU A 262 -25.37 10.62 11.34
CA GLU A 262 -26.14 9.47 10.84
C GLU A 262 -25.39 8.71 9.72
N ARG A 263 -24.86 9.42 8.70
CA ARG A 263 -24.04 8.78 7.65
C ARG A 263 -22.79 8.11 8.21
N ALA A 264 -22.21 8.68 9.27
CA ALA A 264 -21.05 8.11 9.92
C ALA A 264 -21.37 6.85 10.73
N ASN A 265 -22.49 6.88 11.45
CA ASN A 265 -23.03 5.71 12.14
C ASN A 265 -23.38 4.59 11.14
N ASP A 266 -24.01 4.89 10.01
CA ASP A 266 -24.32 3.86 8.99
C ASP A 266 -23.06 3.19 8.41
N ALA A 267 -21.93 3.91 8.31
CA ALA A 267 -20.64 3.34 7.89
C ALA A 267 -20.07 2.35 8.93
N ILE A 268 -20.16 2.69 10.22
CA ILE A 268 -19.79 1.80 11.34
C ILE A 268 -20.72 0.57 11.38
N LYS A 269 -22.04 0.76 11.23
CA LYS A 269 -23.03 -0.34 11.17
C LYS A 269 -22.76 -1.28 10.00
N GLN A 270 -22.32 -0.77 8.84
CA GLN A 270 -21.98 -1.61 7.69
C GLN A 270 -20.82 -2.55 8.02
N GLN A 271 -19.72 -2.07 8.62
CA GLN A 271 -18.59 -2.91 9.01
C GLN A 271 -18.97 -3.94 10.10
N LEU A 272 -19.77 -3.53 11.08
CA LEU A 272 -20.33 -4.45 12.08
C LEU A 272 -21.18 -5.55 11.42
N TYR A 273 -22.03 -5.21 10.45
CA TYR A 273 -22.89 -6.17 9.73
C TYR A 273 -22.11 -7.13 8.82
N GLU A 274 -20.94 -6.73 8.34
CA GLU A 274 -19.97 -7.57 7.62
C GLU A 274 -19.23 -8.55 8.57
N GLY A 275 -19.41 -8.41 9.89
CA GLY A 275 -18.87 -9.30 10.92
C GLY A 275 -17.71 -8.70 11.73
N ARG A 276 -17.33 -7.46 11.45
CA ARG A 276 -16.08 -6.85 11.92
C ARG A 276 -16.29 -5.97 13.15
N GLY A 277 -15.43 -6.10 14.16
CA GLY A 277 -15.46 -5.21 15.34
C GLY A 277 -14.84 -3.85 15.00
N VAL A 278 -15.45 -2.74 15.44
CA VAL A 278 -14.94 -1.39 15.13
C VAL A 278 -14.35 -0.75 16.37
N ALA A 279 -13.03 -0.59 16.40
CA ALA A 279 -12.32 0.09 17.47
C ALA A 279 -12.50 1.62 17.36
N ILE A 280 -12.79 2.29 18.47
CA ILE A 280 -12.98 3.75 18.57
C ILE A 280 -12.19 4.32 19.75
N ALA A 281 -11.91 5.62 19.70
CA ALA A 281 -11.47 6.38 20.86
C ALA A 281 -12.50 7.46 21.22
N PHE A 282 -12.62 7.78 22.50
CA PHE A 282 -13.58 8.77 23.01
C PHE A 282 -13.14 9.35 24.36
N CYS A 283 -13.82 10.40 24.82
CA CYS A 283 -13.71 10.85 26.21
C CYS A 283 -14.63 9.98 27.07
N ALA A 284 -14.07 8.96 27.71
CA ALA A 284 -14.79 8.15 28.68
C ALA A 284 -14.92 8.87 30.03
N ASP A 285 -15.97 8.53 30.80
CA ASP A 285 -16.17 9.03 32.16
C ASP A 285 -15.07 8.58 33.13
N GLN A 286 -14.41 7.45 32.83
CA GLN A 286 -13.18 6.95 33.47
C GLN A 286 -12.30 6.35 32.36
N SER A 287 -10.97 6.47 32.46
CA SER A 287 -10.01 5.91 31.48
C SER A 287 -9.31 4.64 31.97
N GLN A 288 -9.41 4.36 33.28
CA GLN A 288 -8.90 3.14 33.91
C GLN A 288 -9.88 2.68 34.98
N PRO A 289 -9.98 1.36 35.23
CA PRO A 289 -10.82 0.80 36.29
C PRO A 289 -10.48 1.41 37.66
N GLY A 290 -11.48 1.98 38.34
CA GLY A 290 -11.36 2.50 39.70
C GLY A 290 -10.96 3.97 39.82
N GLN A 291 -10.89 4.72 38.72
CA GLN A 291 -10.77 6.19 38.77
C GLN A 291 -12.03 6.84 39.36
N ILE A 292 -11.87 7.98 40.04
CA ILE A 292 -12.97 8.80 40.56
C ILE A 292 -13.03 10.06 39.70
N THR A 293 -14.18 10.34 39.10
CA THR A 293 -14.38 11.53 38.24
C THR A 293 -15.63 12.31 38.65
N GLU A 294 -15.61 13.61 38.35
CA GLU A 294 -16.68 14.56 38.68
C GLU A 294 -17.56 14.90 37.45
N MET A 295 -17.22 14.36 36.27
CA MET A 295 -17.83 14.72 34.97
C MET A 295 -19.26 14.16 34.82
N GLY A 296 -19.45 12.87 35.14
CA GLY A 296 -20.76 12.22 35.17
C GLY A 296 -21.36 11.97 33.79
N TYR A 297 -20.54 11.51 32.84
CA TYR A 297 -20.97 11.11 31.50
C TYR A 297 -21.53 9.68 31.45
N MET A 298 -21.10 8.81 32.39
CA MET A 298 -21.74 7.52 32.63
C MET A 298 -22.94 7.71 33.57
N ASN A 299 -24.05 7.05 33.28
CA ASN A 299 -25.17 6.96 34.21
C ASN A 299 -24.79 6.07 35.43
N PRO A 300 -25.60 5.94 36.49
CA PRO A 300 -25.17 5.27 37.73
C PRO A 300 -25.09 3.72 37.64
N GLY A 301 -25.05 3.12 36.44
CA GLY A 301 -24.67 1.72 36.22
C GLY A 301 -25.56 0.69 36.94
N ILE A 302 -26.81 0.52 36.48
CA ILE A 302 -27.76 -0.38 37.13
C ILE A 302 -27.84 -1.72 36.37
N ASN A 303 -27.20 -2.76 36.92
CA ASN A 303 -27.25 -4.15 36.41
C ASN A 303 -28.70 -4.66 36.27
N ASP A 304 -29.52 -4.49 37.32
CA ASP A 304 -30.95 -4.90 37.35
C ASP A 304 -31.78 -4.39 36.16
N THR A 305 -31.39 -3.26 35.55
CA THR A 305 -32.06 -2.67 34.38
C THR A 305 -31.22 -2.71 33.11
N LYS A 306 -29.98 -3.23 33.18
CA LYS A 306 -28.97 -3.27 32.10
C LYS A 306 -28.68 -1.90 31.47
N THR A 307 -28.81 -0.83 32.24
CA THR A 307 -28.80 0.55 31.72
C THR A 307 -27.41 1.20 31.68
N TRP A 308 -26.30 0.46 31.74
CA TRP A 308 -24.95 1.07 31.70
C TRP A 308 -24.78 1.89 30.41
N ALA A 309 -24.87 3.21 30.53
CA ALA A 309 -25.09 4.10 29.40
C ALA A 309 -24.22 5.36 29.55
N HIS A 310 -23.39 5.61 28.53
CA HIS A 310 -22.43 6.70 28.48
C HIS A 310 -22.74 7.68 27.35
N TYR A 311 -22.61 8.97 27.65
CA TYR A 311 -22.73 10.05 26.66
C TYR A 311 -21.95 11.29 27.10
N THR A 312 -20.83 11.57 26.42
CA THR A 312 -20.10 12.84 26.50
C THR A 312 -20.79 13.89 25.64
N TYR A 313 -21.46 14.83 26.32
CA TYR A 313 -22.22 15.94 25.72
C TYR A 313 -21.40 17.22 25.52
N ASP A 314 -20.13 17.24 25.93
CA ASP A 314 -19.21 18.38 25.84
C ASP A 314 -18.06 18.14 24.83
N GLU A 315 -17.29 19.18 24.51
CA GLU A 315 -16.02 19.09 23.76
C GLU A 315 -14.88 18.77 24.73
N GLU A 316 -14.68 17.49 25.04
CA GLU A 316 -13.64 17.05 25.99
C GLU A 316 -12.49 16.30 25.28
N PRO A 317 -11.24 16.37 25.80
CA PRO A 317 -10.12 15.61 25.29
C PRO A 317 -10.36 14.10 25.36
N ILE A 318 -9.85 13.38 24.36
CA ILE A 318 -9.93 11.91 24.29
C ILE A 318 -9.14 11.27 25.44
N THR A 319 -9.71 10.25 26.09
CA THR A 319 -9.13 9.60 27.27
C THR A 319 -9.08 8.07 27.20
N HIS A 320 -9.89 7.43 26.35
CA HIS A 320 -10.06 5.98 26.36
C HIS A 320 -10.34 5.42 24.96
N ALA A 321 -10.07 4.13 24.78
CA ALA A 321 -10.32 3.39 23.54
C ALA A 321 -10.97 2.03 23.83
N VAL A 322 -11.90 1.64 22.96
CA VAL A 322 -12.87 0.54 23.14
C VAL A 322 -13.32 0.01 21.78
N THR A 323 -14.03 -1.13 21.76
CA THR A 323 -14.53 -1.73 20.50
C THR A 323 -16.05 -1.73 20.46
N ILE A 324 -16.66 -1.11 19.46
CA ILE A 324 -18.07 -1.30 19.14
C ILE A 324 -18.25 -2.73 18.58
N VAL A 325 -19.22 -3.46 19.12
CA VAL A 325 -19.53 -4.85 18.73
C VAL A 325 -21.01 -5.06 18.34
N GLY A 326 -21.81 -3.99 18.33
CA GLY A 326 -23.22 -4.04 17.97
C GLY A 326 -23.89 -2.68 18.11
N TRP A 327 -25.19 -2.63 17.85
CA TRP A 327 -25.99 -1.40 17.91
C TRP A 327 -27.46 -1.69 18.19
N ASP A 328 -28.18 -0.71 18.76
CA ASP A 328 -29.63 -0.71 18.95
C ASP A 328 -30.19 0.70 18.68
N ASP A 329 -30.87 0.87 17.55
CA ASP A 329 -31.51 2.14 17.13
C ASP A 329 -32.69 2.53 18.02
N SER A 330 -33.18 1.62 18.86
CA SER A 330 -34.29 1.82 19.79
C SER A 330 -33.86 2.03 21.24
N TYR A 331 -32.56 2.08 21.51
CA TYR A 331 -32.04 2.31 22.85
C TYR A 331 -32.40 3.72 23.35
N ALA A 332 -33.24 3.79 24.37
CA ALA A 332 -33.90 5.03 24.77
C ALA A 332 -32.92 6.11 25.26
N ALA A 333 -33.08 7.35 24.77
CA ALA A 333 -32.34 8.52 25.22
C ALA A 333 -32.49 8.78 26.73
N GLU A 334 -33.62 8.37 27.31
CA GLU A 334 -33.91 8.46 28.75
C GLU A 334 -33.00 7.58 29.64
N ASN A 335 -32.26 6.61 29.06
CA ASN A 335 -31.31 5.78 29.80
C ASN A 335 -30.01 6.54 30.15
N PHE A 336 -29.66 7.59 29.41
CA PHE A 336 -28.41 8.33 29.57
C PHE A 336 -28.52 9.45 30.62
N GLY A 337 -27.35 9.91 31.09
CA GLY A 337 -27.20 11.04 32.00
C GLY A 337 -27.13 10.63 33.47
N ASN A 338 -26.21 11.26 34.20
CA ASN A 338 -26.04 11.05 35.64
C ASN A 338 -27.06 11.92 36.43
N PRO A 339 -27.89 11.34 37.33
CA PRO A 339 -28.82 12.12 38.14
C PRO A 339 -28.09 12.99 39.17
N ASP A 340 -28.62 14.19 39.41
CA ASP A 340 -28.13 15.10 40.44
C ASP A 340 -28.18 14.43 41.84
N PRO A 341 -27.09 14.40 42.62
CA PRO A 341 -27.03 13.66 43.89
C PRO A 341 -27.97 14.17 45.00
N GLU A 342 -28.45 15.41 44.94
CA GLU A 342 -29.35 15.99 45.96
C GLU A 342 -30.83 15.76 45.62
N THR A 343 -31.17 15.81 44.33
CA THR A 343 -32.56 15.80 43.83
C THR A 343 -32.97 14.48 43.19
N GLY A 344 -32.02 13.73 42.62
CA GLY A 344 -32.25 12.52 41.86
C GLY A 344 -32.83 12.74 40.46
N GLU A 345 -32.87 13.99 39.97
CA GLU A 345 -33.33 14.34 38.62
C GLU A 345 -32.14 14.35 37.64
N VAL A 346 -32.32 13.80 36.44
CA VAL A 346 -31.35 13.92 35.33
C VAL A 346 -31.62 15.23 34.58
N ASP A 347 -30.58 16.00 34.27
CA ASP A 347 -30.69 17.20 33.44
C ASP A 347 -30.98 16.81 31.97
N PRO A 348 -32.14 17.18 31.38
CA PRO A 348 -32.47 16.82 30.00
C PRO A 348 -31.54 17.43 28.94
N SER A 349 -30.70 18.41 29.30
CA SER A 349 -29.66 18.93 28.40
C SER A 349 -28.38 18.06 28.37
N LYS A 350 -28.25 17.12 29.30
CA LYS A 350 -27.18 16.10 29.40
C LYS A 350 -27.60 14.73 28.86
N GLN A 351 -28.75 14.66 28.19
CA GLN A 351 -29.25 13.46 27.50
C GLN A 351 -29.11 13.65 25.99
N PRO A 352 -28.92 12.57 25.21
CA PRO A 352 -28.86 12.68 23.76
C PRO A 352 -30.22 13.14 23.21
N HIS A 353 -30.18 13.79 22.05
CA HIS A 353 -31.36 14.44 21.48
C HIS A 353 -32.36 13.46 20.82
N ALA A 354 -31.91 12.22 20.59
CA ALA A 354 -32.67 11.12 20.00
C ALA A 354 -32.20 9.79 20.60
N ASP A 355 -33.00 8.74 20.41
CA ASP A 355 -32.66 7.36 20.76
C ASP A 355 -31.48 6.84 19.89
N GLY A 356 -30.92 5.69 20.26
CA GLY A 356 -29.86 5.01 19.51
C GLY A 356 -28.54 4.91 20.27
N ALA A 357 -27.99 3.70 20.33
CA ALA A 357 -26.74 3.41 21.04
C ALA A 357 -25.92 2.28 20.40
N TRP A 358 -24.60 2.43 20.49
CA TRP A 358 -23.62 1.39 20.26
C TRP A 358 -23.56 0.43 21.45
N ILE A 359 -23.38 -0.86 21.18
CA ILE A 359 -23.00 -1.87 22.16
C ILE A 359 -21.47 -1.95 22.14
N VAL A 360 -20.83 -1.64 23.28
CA VAL A 360 -19.39 -1.42 23.35
C VAL A 360 -18.73 -2.41 24.30
N LYS A 361 -17.72 -3.12 23.79
CA LYS A 361 -16.78 -3.96 24.52
C LYS A 361 -15.67 -3.09 25.13
N ASN A 362 -15.58 -3.10 26.46
CA ASN A 362 -14.52 -2.38 27.18
C ASN A 362 -13.28 -3.29 27.39
N SER A 363 -12.32 -2.86 28.21
CA SER A 363 -11.12 -3.61 28.61
C SER A 363 -10.92 -3.65 30.14
N TRP A 364 -12.03 -3.58 30.90
CA TRP A 364 -12.05 -3.52 32.37
C TRP A 364 -12.55 -4.79 33.05
N GLY A 365 -12.46 -5.92 32.33
CA GLY A 365 -12.81 -7.25 32.82
C GLY A 365 -14.27 -7.66 32.63
N SER A 366 -14.49 -8.98 32.56
CA SER A 366 -15.80 -9.64 32.60
C SER A 366 -15.86 -10.65 33.76
N GLY A 367 -16.95 -10.68 34.50
CA GLY A 367 -17.19 -11.64 35.58
C GLY A 367 -16.36 -11.37 36.84
N ALA A 368 -16.18 -12.43 37.65
CA ALA A 368 -15.60 -12.33 39.00
C ALA A 368 -14.23 -13.01 39.19
N GLU A 369 -13.71 -13.75 38.20
CA GLU A 369 -12.49 -14.56 38.35
C GLU A 369 -11.25 -13.97 37.66
N PHE A 370 -10.15 -13.89 38.41
CA PHE A 370 -8.83 -13.50 37.90
C PHE A 370 -8.36 -14.42 36.74
N PRO A 371 -7.75 -13.90 35.65
CA PRO A 371 -7.19 -12.55 35.50
C PRO A 371 -8.17 -11.46 35.07
N ASN A 372 -9.34 -11.83 34.53
CA ASN A 372 -10.23 -10.89 33.85
C ASN A 372 -11.43 -10.42 34.70
N GLY A 373 -11.56 -10.82 35.96
CA GLY A 373 -12.69 -10.46 36.81
C GLY A 373 -12.53 -9.09 37.48
N TYR A 374 -13.60 -8.27 37.46
CA TYR A 374 -13.62 -6.98 38.14
C TYR A 374 -14.26 -7.05 39.54
N PRO A 375 -13.68 -6.45 40.60
CA PRO A 375 -14.25 -6.50 41.95
C PRO A 375 -15.57 -5.74 42.06
N GLY A 376 -16.66 -6.49 42.20
CA GLY A 376 -18.03 -5.94 42.25
C GLY A 376 -18.75 -5.91 40.90
N GLY A 377 -18.11 -6.41 39.83
CA GLY A 377 -18.64 -6.38 38.46
C GLY A 377 -18.55 -5.00 37.81
N TRP A 378 -18.34 -4.97 36.49
CA TRP A 378 -18.39 -3.73 35.71
C TRP A 378 -19.14 -3.94 34.40
N GLY A 379 -19.97 -2.97 34.01
CA GLY A 379 -20.76 -3.04 32.80
C GLY A 379 -22.07 -3.83 32.95
N THR A 380 -22.75 -4.05 31.83
CA THR A 380 -24.03 -4.76 31.76
C THR A 380 -23.91 -6.18 32.34
N ASP A 381 -24.99 -6.65 32.96
CA ASP A 381 -25.14 -8.01 33.51
C ASP A 381 -26.24 -8.67 32.67
N GLU A 382 -25.84 -9.33 31.57
CA GLU A 382 -26.79 -9.80 30.58
C GLU A 382 -27.37 -11.18 30.89
N ASP A 383 -26.59 -12.05 31.53
CA ASP A 383 -27.03 -13.39 31.93
C ASP A 383 -27.74 -13.42 33.30
N GLY A 384 -27.60 -12.37 34.11
CA GLY A 384 -28.24 -12.22 35.41
C GLY A 384 -27.51 -12.96 36.54
N ASP A 385 -26.22 -13.26 36.40
CA ASP A 385 -25.42 -13.95 37.43
C ASP A 385 -25.01 -13.04 38.61
N GLY A 386 -25.13 -11.71 38.44
CA GLY A 386 -24.81 -10.70 39.44
C GLY A 386 -23.41 -10.09 39.29
N ASN A 387 -22.66 -10.46 38.25
CA ASN A 387 -21.40 -9.84 37.85
C ASN A 387 -21.64 -8.97 36.59
N GLY A 388 -20.66 -8.13 36.25
CA GLY A 388 -20.72 -7.36 35.00
C GLY A 388 -19.91 -8.05 33.90
N ASP A 389 -20.46 -8.08 32.69
CA ASP A 389 -19.89 -8.71 31.50
C ASP A 389 -18.81 -7.87 30.80
N GLY A 390 -18.57 -6.64 31.28
CA GLY A 390 -17.57 -5.72 30.71
C GLY A 390 -18.07 -4.85 29.55
N TYR A 391 -19.38 -4.87 29.24
CA TYR A 391 -19.98 -4.09 28.14
C TYR A 391 -20.77 -2.88 28.65
N PHE A 392 -20.98 -1.89 27.77
CA PHE A 392 -21.85 -0.74 28.04
C PHE A 392 -22.47 -0.21 26.74
N TYR A 393 -23.46 0.67 26.87
CA TYR A 393 -24.07 1.40 25.76
C TYR A 393 -23.44 2.78 25.62
N LEU A 394 -22.99 3.14 24.43
CA LEU A 394 -22.47 4.48 24.09
C LEU A 394 -23.42 5.16 23.11
N SER A 395 -23.84 6.39 23.38
CA SER A 395 -24.77 7.08 22.48
C SER A 395 -24.17 7.30 21.09
N TYR A 396 -24.97 7.12 20.04
CA TYR A 396 -24.63 7.56 18.67
C TYR A 396 -24.28 9.05 18.56
N TRP A 397 -24.75 9.84 19.53
CA TRP A 397 -24.72 11.29 19.52
C TRP A 397 -23.57 11.88 20.35
N ASP A 398 -22.71 11.02 20.91
CA ASP A 398 -21.49 11.40 21.64
C ASP A 398 -20.57 12.27 20.76
N LYS A 399 -20.07 13.36 21.34
CA LYS A 399 -19.26 14.36 20.62
C LYS A 399 -17.78 14.06 20.57
N SER A 400 -17.33 13.05 21.32
CA SER A 400 -15.93 12.71 21.51
C SER A 400 -15.51 11.44 20.76
N ILE A 401 -16.45 10.67 20.21
CA ILE A 401 -16.10 9.51 19.36
C ILE A 401 -15.26 9.98 18.18
N THR A 402 -14.05 9.43 18.07
CA THR A 402 -13.11 9.69 16.99
C THR A 402 -12.32 8.43 16.61
N LYS A 403 -11.65 8.50 15.46
CA LYS A 403 -10.82 7.42 14.88
C LYS A 403 -11.50 6.04 14.82
N PRO A 404 -12.76 5.87 14.35
CA PRO A 404 -13.31 4.53 14.17
C PRO A 404 -12.54 3.77 13.09
N GLU A 405 -12.04 2.58 13.42
CA GLU A 405 -11.22 1.76 12.54
C GLU A 405 -11.51 0.28 12.78
N THR A 406 -11.47 -0.53 11.72
CA THR A 406 -11.60 -1.99 11.80
C THR A 406 -10.49 -2.67 11.03
N PHE A 407 -10.19 -3.90 11.42
CA PHE A 407 -9.07 -4.71 10.94
C PHE A 407 -9.58 -6.02 10.35
N ASP A 408 -9.03 -6.46 9.23
CA ASP A 408 -9.43 -7.64 8.47
C ASP A 408 -8.19 -8.50 8.15
N PHE A 409 -8.36 -9.82 8.12
CA PHE A 409 -7.24 -10.76 8.14
C PHE A 409 -7.53 -11.97 7.26
N ALA A 410 -6.62 -12.32 6.36
CA ALA A 410 -6.77 -13.46 5.46
C ALA A 410 -6.70 -14.78 6.25
N VAL A 411 -7.82 -15.23 6.84
CA VAL A 411 -7.87 -16.38 7.78
C VAL A 411 -7.45 -17.71 7.15
N GLU A 412 -7.41 -17.82 5.82
CA GLU A 412 -6.78 -18.93 5.11
C GLU A 412 -5.28 -19.09 5.39
N SER A 413 -4.58 -18.01 5.74
CA SER A 413 -3.16 -18.06 6.14
C SER A 413 -2.94 -19.00 7.33
N THR A 414 -3.90 -19.15 8.25
CA THR A 414 -3.81 -20.11 9.36
C THR A 414 -3.87 -21.59 8.93
N GLN A 415 -4.02 -21.85 7.62
CA GLN A 415 -3.98 -23.18 7.01
C GLN A 415 -2.75 -23.39 6.12
N SER A 416 -1.87 -22.39 5.94
CA SER A 416 -0.65 -22.59 5.16
C SER A 416 0.29 -23.60 5.85
N GLU A 417 1.09 -24.30 5.04
CA GLU A 417 2.20 -25.12 5.52
C GLU A 417 3.54 -24.36 5.49
N ASP A 418 3.57 -23.15 4.93
CA ASP A 418 4.74 -22.27 4.91
C ASP A 418 5.06 -21.75 6.32
N ASP A 419 6.35 -21.74 6.69
CA ASP A 419 6.80 -21.25 8.00
C ASP A 419 7.21 -19.77 8.01
N HIS A 420 7.25 -19.13 6.83
CA HIS A 420 7.51 -17.71 6.64
C HIS A 420 6.99 -17.22 5.27
N TYR A 421 6.92 -15.90 5.12
CA TYR A 421 6.76 -15.19 3.86
C TYR A 421 7.59 -13.89 3.95
N PHE A 422 7.88 -13.29 2.80
CA PHE A 422 8.69 -12.07 2.68
C PHE A 422 7.78 -10.83 2.62
N VAL A 423 8.18 -9.77 3.32
CA VAL A 423 7.52 -8.45 3.24
C VAL A 423 8.54 -7.43 2.78
N HIS A 424 8.44 -7.04 1.51
CA HIS A 424 9.23 -5.96 0.92
C HIS A 424 8.62 -4.63 1.36
N GLN A 425 9.29 -3.92 2.26
CA GLN A 425 8.81 -2.71 2.92
C GLN A 425 9.96 -1.86 3.42
N TYR A 426 9.68 -0.60 3.74
CA TYR A 426 10.63 0.33 4.38
C TYR A 426 9.96 1.24 5.42
N ASP A 427 8.70 0.97 5.75
CA ASP A 427 7.80 1.82 6.53
C ASP A 427 7.40 1.10 7.82
N TYR A 428 8.23 1.21 8.84
CA TYR A 428 8.07 0.63 10.19
C TYR A 428 7.74 1.68 11.26
N MET A 429 7.70 2.98 10.94
CA MET A 429 7.43 4.09 11.86
C MET A 429 5.93 4.25 12.09
N PRO A 430 5.34 3.79 13.21
CA PRO A 430 3.90 3.85 13.39
C PRO A 430 3.47 5.31 13.55
N ALA A 431 2.77 5.89 12.59
CA ALA A 431 2.34 7.29 12.67
C ALA A 431 1.03 7.47 13.45
N ALA A 432 0.91 8.57 14.20
CA ALA A 432 -0.36 8.96 14.83
C ALA A 432 -1.42 9.42 13.80
N ASN A 433 -0.97 9.83 12.61
CA ASN A 433 -1.80 10.07 11.43
C ASN A 433 -0.96 9.86 10.18
N VAL A 434 -1.53 9.18 9.18
CA VAL A 434 -1.07 9.28 7.79
C VAL A 434 -1.21 10.74 7.32
N ALA A 435 -0.21 11.25 6.60
CA ALA A 435 -0.30 12.51 5.87
C ALA A 435 -0.54 12.25 4.39
N SER A 436 -1.08 13.22 3.64
CA SER A 436 -1.11 13.10 2.18
C SER A 436 -1.00 14.44 1.46
N ASN A 437 -0.32 14.42 0.31
CA ASN A 437 -0.32 15.51 -0.66
C ASN A 437 -1.38 15.24 -1.73
N SER A 438 -2.04 16.27 -2.25
CA SER A 438 -3.05 16.12 -3.30
C SER A 438 -2.83 17.05 -4.50
N SER A 439 -3.28 16.60 -5.68
CA SER A 439 -3.08 17.31 -6.95
C SER A 439 -4.18 16.99 -7.97
N PRO A 440 -4.66 17.98 -8.76
CA PRO A 440 -5.55 17.71 -9.90
C PRO A 440 -4.79 17.15 -11.13
N LEU A 441 -3.46 17.04 -11.05
CA LEU A 441 -2.58 16.40 -12.05
C LEU A 441 -2.04 15.08 -11.49
N PRO A 442 -1.78 14.06 -12.33
CA PRO A 442 -1.28 12.76 -11.89
C PRO A 442 -0.10 12.85 -10.94
N MET A 443 -0.24 12.18 -9.79
CA MET A 443 0.83 11.89 -8.85
C MET A 443 1.04 10.38 -8.79
N LYS A 444 2.29 9.94 -8.62
CA LYS A 444 2.62 8.55 -8.33
C LYS A 444 3.61 8.47 -7.17
N MET A 445 3.57 7.36 -6.45
CA MET A 445 4.52 6.95 -5.43
C MET A 445 5.23 5.69 -5.93
N ALA A 446 6.45 5.42 -5.50
CA ALA A 446 7.11 4.16 -5.79
C ALA A 446 8.17 3.81 -4.76
N ASN A 447 8.27 2.52 -4.45
CA ASN A 447 9.41 1.93 -3.76
C ASN A 447 10.14 0.97 -4.70
N ILE A 448 11.46 0.90 -4.58
CA ILE A 448 12.35 -0.06 -5.24
C ILE A 448 12.88 -1.02 -4.17
N PHE A 449 12.67 -2.32 -4.37
CA PHE A 449 13.07 -3.39 -3.47
C PHE A 449 14.11 -4.31 -4.13
N SER A 450 14.70 -5.20 -3.33
CA SER A 450 15.57 -6.29 -3.79
C SER A 450 15.12 -7.60 -3.14
N ALA A 451 15.07 -8.68 -3.92
CA ALA A 451 14.75 -10.01 -3.40
C ALA A 451 15.95 -10.64 -2.68
N ASP A 452 15.79 -11.03 -1.41
CA ASP A 452 16.85 -11.67 -0.61
C ASP A 452 17.04 -13.17 -0.96
N ASP A 453 15.95 -13.85 -1.34
CA ASP A 453 15.95 -15.24 -1.82
C ASP A 453 14.97 -15.37 -3.01
N ALA A 454 14.88 -16.55 -3.61
CA ALA A 454 13.87 -16.80 -4.63
C ALA A 454 12.46 -16.84 -4.02
N GLU A 455 11.53 -16.12 -4.62
CA GLU A 455 10.17 -15.92 -4.11
C GLU A 455 9.15 -15.70 -5.23
N THR A 456 7.86 -15.82 -4.93
CA THR A 456 6.78 -15.36 -5.81
C THR A 456 5.93 -14.31 -5.12
N VAL A 457 5.92 -13.10 -5.65
CA VAL A 457 5.10 -11.99 -5.16
C VAL A 457 3.65 -12.26 -5.54
N ARG A 458 2.78 -12.30 -4.53
CA ARG A 458 1.33 -12.54 -4.67
C ARG A 458 0.44 -11.44 -4.11
N LYS A 459 0.95 -10.51 -3.29
CA LYS A 459 0.18 -9.35 -2.82
C LYS A 459 0.95 -8.05 -3.02
N LEU A 460 0.23 -7.00 -3.41
CA LEU A 460 0.70 -5.62 -3.43
C LEU A 460 -0.16 -4.79 -2.49
N THR A 461 0.44 -3.87 -1.74
CA THR A 461 -0.27 -3.13 -0.70
C THR A 461 -0.12 -1.62 -0.85
N CYS A 462 -1.11 -0.88 -0.35
CA CYS A 462 -1.05 0.57 -0.25
C CYS A 462 -1.93 1.08 0.89
N GLU A 463 -1.61 2.26 1.42
CA GLU A 463 -2.53 2.99 2.31
C GLU A 463 -3.18 4.17 1.59
N THR A 464 -4.51 4.29 1.70
CA THR A 464 -5.30 5.36 1.06
C THR A 464 -5.95 6.27 2.11
N THR A 465 -5.85 7.59 1.93
CA THR A 465 -6.38 8.58 2.88
C THR A 465 -7.81 9.04 2.58
N ARG A 466 -8.49 8.43 1.60
CA ARG A 466 -9.80 8.86 1.09
C ARG A 466 -10.69 7.67 0.68
N PRO A 467 -12.01 7.72 0.94
CA PRO A 467 -12.96 6.76 0.38
C PRO A 467 -13.07 6.89 -1.14
N ASN A 468 -13.65 5.86 -1.78
CA ASN A 468 -13.87 5.78 -3.23
C ASN A 468 -12.58 6.09 -4.05
N THR A 469 -11.45 5.58 -3.58
CA THR A 469 -10.14 5.76 -4.21
C THR A 469 -9.82 4.61 -5.14
N GLN A 470 -9.63 4.91 -6.43
CA GLN A 470 -9.06 3.99 -7.38
C GLN A 470 -7.53 3.98 -7.22
N VAL A 471 -6.96 2.79 -7.10
CA VAL A 471 -5.52 2.57 -7.01
C VAL A 471 -5.07 1.72 -8.20
N THR A 472 -4.03 2.19 -8.89
CA THR A 472 -3.34 1.44 -9.93
C THR A 472 -1.91 1.14 -9.46
N PHE A 473 -1.56 -0.15 -9.44
CA PHE A 473 -0.19 -0.63 -9.26
C PHE A 473 0.41 -0.92 -10.65
N ASP A 474 1.58 -0.36 -10.94
CA ASP A 474 2.45 -0.78 -12.04
C ASP A 474 3.72 -1.40 -11.42
N VAL A 475 4.06 -2.65 -11.76
CA VAL A 475 5.26 -3.34 -11.24
C VAL A 475 6.31 -3.47 -12.34
N TYR A 476 7.59 -3.23 -12.01
CA TYR A 476 8.71 -3.36 -12.95
C TYR A 476 9.83 -4.23 -12.37
N LEU A 477 10.38 -5.14 -13.18
CA LEU A 477 11.68 -5.78 -12.95
C LEU A 477 12.76 -4.82 -13.48
N LEU A 478 13.68 -4.40 -12.62
CA LEU A 478 14.61 -3.31 -12.93
C LEU A 478 15.89 -3.80 -13.60
N ASN A 479 16.48 -2.94 -14.44
CA ASN A 479 17.82 -3.16 -15.00
C ASN A 479 18.91 -3.16 -13.90
N GLU A 480 20.03 -3.85 -14.12
CA GLU A 480 21.15 -3.93 -13.16
C GLU A 480 21.67 -2.54 -12.73
N ASP A 481 21.66 -1.56 -13.65
CA ASP A 481 22.07 -0.17 -13.42
C ASP A 481 20.90 0.82 -13.27
N ALA A 482 19.68 0.34 -13.06
CA ALA A 482 18.48 1.17 -12.92
C ALA A 482 18.56 2.16 -11.75
N THR A 483 18.28 3.43 -12.05
CA THR A 483 18.25 4.55 -11.07
C THR A 483 16.86 5.19 -10.90
N LEU A 484 15.85 4.68 -11.60
CA LEU A 484 14.47 5.15 -11.53
C LEU A 484 13.51 3.95 -11.41
N PRO A 485 12.36 4.10 -10.73
CA PRO A 485 11.40 3.01 -10.49
C PRO A 485 10.60 2.59 -11.75
N THR A 486 10.99 3.04 -12.94
CA THR A 486 10.41 2.63 -14.22
C THR A 486 11.48 2.32 -15.26
N ASP A 487 12.72 2.10 -14.82
CA ASP A 487 13.88 1.76 -15.66
C ASP A 487 14.06 0.24 -15.67
N GLY A 488 13.20 -0.44 -16.44
CA GLY A 488 13.08 -1.89 -16.42
C GLY A 488 11.88 -2.40 -17.22
N VAL A 489 11.68 -3.71 -17.20
CA VAL A 489 10.56 -4.38 -17.88
C VAL A 489 9.35 -4.39 -16.96
N LYS A 490 8.20 -3.87 -17.42
CA LYS A 490 6.94 -3.98 -16.66
C LYS A 490 6.54 -5.46 -16.54
N LEU A 491 6.25 -5.91 -15.32
CA LEU A 491 5.76 -7.25 -15.03
C LEU A 491 4.23 -7.31 -14.99
N ALA A 492 3.60 -6.37 -14.27
CA ALA A 492 2.16 -6.38 -14.02
C ALA A 492 1.57 -4.97 -13.98
N THR A 493 0.28 -4.85 -14.32
CA THR A 493 -0.58 -3.73 -13.93
C THR A 493 -1.79 -4.30 -13.20
N VAL A 494 -2.15 -3.71 -12.05
CA VAL A 494 -3.30 -4.09 -11.23
C VAL A 494 -4.10 -2.83 -10.91
N GLU A 495 -5.42 -2.89 -11.02
CA GLU A 495 -6.31 -1.77 -10.69
C GLU A 495 -7.42 -2.25 -9.76
N GLN A 496 -7.57 -1.57 -8.63
CA GLN A 496 -8.58 -1.85 -7.61
C GLN A 496 -9.24 -0.52 -7.19
N THR A 497 -10.47 -0.56 -6.69
CA THR A 497 -11.12 0.64 -6.10
C THR A 497 -11.59 0.32 -4.70
N PHE A 498 -11.08 1.07 -3.73
CA PHE A 498 -11.41 0.91 -2.31
C PHE A 498 -12.55 1.84 -1.93
N GLU A 499 -13.53 1.31 -1.19
CA GLU A 499 -14.69 2.08 -0.74
C GLU A 499 -14.33 3.05 0.39
N TRP A 500 -13.40 2.65 1.26
CA TRP A 500 -12.96 3.39 2.44
C TRP A 500 -11.46 3.67 2.37
N GLY A 501 -10.99 4.58 3.24
CA GLY A 501 -9.55 4.76 3.49
C GLY A 501 -9.01 3.70 4.46
N GLY A 502 -7.68 3.66 4.60
CA GLY A 502 -6.94 2.68 5.39
C GLY A 502 -5.91 1.92 4.57
N PHE A 503 -5.33 0.88 5.16
CA PHE A 503 -4.40 -0.04 4.51
C PHE A 503 -5.15 -1.10 3.72
N HIS A 504 -4.67 -1.43 2.52
CA HIS A 504 -5.25 -2.47 1.68
C HIS A 504 -4.18 -3.34 1.03
N ALA A 505 -4.30 -4.66 1.20
CA ALA A 505 -3.62 -5.65 0.37
C ALA A 505 -4.48 -6.03 -0.85
N VAL A 506 -3.83 -6.25 -1.99
CA VAL A 506 -4.44 -6.72 -3.24
C VAL A 506 -3.77 -8.02 -3.66
N GLU A 507 -4.53 -9.11 -3.61
CA GLU A 507 -4.14 -10.42 -4.16
C GLU A 507 -3.98 -10.34 -5.68
N LEU A 508 -2.86 -10.88 -6.18
CA LEU A 508 -2.55 -11.01 -7.60
C LEU A 508 -3.11 -12.32 -8.15
N THR A 509 -3.73 -12.32 -9.33
CA THR A 509 -4.07 -13.58 -10.01
C THR A 509 -2.80 -14.33 -10.42
N ASP A 510 -2.89 -15.62 -10.74
CA ASP A 510 -1.75 -16.41 -11.22
C ASP A 510 -1.12 -15.87 -12.52
N GLU A 511 -1.84 -15.03 -13.29
CA GLU A 511 -1.29 -14.31 -14.44
C GLU A 511 -0.65 -12.95 -14.11
N GLN A 512 -0.88 -12.41 -12.90
CA GLN A 512 -0.33 -11.15 -12.40
C GLN A 512 0.82 -11.36 -11.41
N ALA A 513 0.82 -12.48 -10.68
CA ALA A 513 1.90 -12.89 -9.78
C ALA A 513 3.20 -13.13 -10.56
N PHE A 514 4.34 -12.85 -9.92
CA PHE A 514 5.64 -12.91 -10.57
C PHE A 514 6.71 -13.48 -9.64
N THR A 515 7.62 -14.27 -10.21
CA THR A 515 8.69 -14.97 -9.47
C THR A 515 10.00 -14.21 -9.61
N LEU A 516 10.58 -13.78 -8.49
CA LEU A 516 11.88 -13.14 -8.40
C LEU A 516 12.95 -14.18 -8.02
N HIS A 517 14.17 -13.97 -8.48
CA HIS A 517 15.37 -14.63 -7.96
C HIS A 517 16.08 -13.74 -6.95
N ALA A 518 16.88 -14.33 -6.06
CA ALA A 518 17.78 -13.60 -5.17
C ALA A 518 18.65 -12.56 -5.93
N ASP A 519 18.90 -11.41 -5.30
CA ASP A 519 19.54 -10.21 -5.86
C ASP A 519 18.77 -9.49 -7.00
N GLU A 520 17.60 -9.98 -7.46
CA GLU A 520 16.79 -9.23 -8.45
C GLU A 520 16.12 -8.01 -7.82
N ARG A 521 16.19 -6.87 -8.52
CA ARG A 521 15.55 -5.61 -8.09
C ARG A 521 14.23 -5.42 -8.81
N PHE A 522 13.20 -5.04 -8.07
CA PHE A 522 11.90 -4.69 -8.63
C PHE A 522 11.36 -3.41 -8.00
N SER A 523 10.37 -2.80 -8.63
CA SER A 523 9.68 -1.64 -8.09
C SER A 523 8.18 -1.79 -8.15
N VAL A 524 7.50 -1.22 -7.16
CA VAL A 524 6.04 -1.10 -7.12
C VAL A 524 5.68 0.37 -7.22
N VAL A 525 5.06 0.77 -8.33
CA VAL A 525 4.60 2.14 -8.60
C VAL A 525 3.10 2.23 -8.31
N VAL A 526 2.71 3.06 -7.36
CA VAL A 526 1.32 3.25 -6.92
C VAL A 526 0.79 4.60 -7.41
N THR A 527 -0.37 4.58 -8.06
CA THR A 527 -1.14 5.78 -8.46
C THR A 527 -2.48 5.75 -7.74
N GLN A 528 -2.80 6.74 -6.90
CA GLN A 528 -4.09 6.83 -6.20
C GLN A 528 -4.90 8.01 -6.74
N GLN A 529 -6.17 7.79 -7.10
CA GLN A 529 -7.10 8.84 -7.52
C GLN A 529 -8.45 8.69 -6.79
N CYS A 530 -8.87 9.70 -6.05
CA CYS A 530 -10.21 9.73 -5.48
C CYS A 530 -11.22 10.03 -6.60
N LEU A 531 -12.21 9.16 -6.78
CA LEU A 531 -13.18 9.27 -7.88
C LEU A 531 -14.27 10.32 -7.62
N ASP A 532 -14.40 10.82 -6.39
CA ASP A 532 -15.41 11.82 -6.01
C ASP A 532 -14.99 13.26 -6.36
N ASP A 533 -13.71 13.60 -6.16
CA ASP A 533 -13.14 14.92 -6.50
C ASP A 533 -12.29 14.90 -7.79
N GLY A 534 -11.80 13.73 -8.21
CA GLY A 534 -10.92 13.52 -9.36
C GLY A 534 -9.43 13.84 -9.09
N TYR A 535 -9.05 14.12 -7.85
CA TYR A 535 -7.67 14.44 -7.45
C TYR A 535 -6.85 13.17 -7.22
N TYR A 536 -5.56 13.29 -7.50
CA TYR A 536 -4.55 12.31 -7.15
C TYR A 536 -4.02 12.60 -5.75
N TYR A 537 -3.72 11.53 -5.02
CA TYR A 537 -3.20 11.59 -3.66
C TYR A 537 -1.89 10.79 -3.55
N ALA A 538 -1.00 11.27 -2.69
CA ALA A 538 0.22 10.56 -2.29
C ALA A 538 0.30 10.57 -0.76
N SER A 539 0.11 9.41 -0.14
CA SER A 539 0.18 9.16 1.30
C SER A 539 1.62 8.92 1.77
N TYR A 540 1.91 9.32 3.00
CA TYR A 540 3.19 9.10 3.67
C TYR A 540 3.01 9.27 5.17
N ASP A 541 3.81 8.55 5.95
CA ASP A 541 3.76 8.67 7.40
C ASP A 541 4.56 9.87 7.91
N PHE A 542 4.05 10.48 8.99
CA PHE A 542 4.53 11.76 9.52
C PHE A 542 4.55 11.77 11.04
N GLY A 543 5.65 12.26 11.59
CA GLY A 543 5.87 12.41 13.03
C GLY A 543 6.62 13.69 13.39
N TRP A 544 6.80 13.90 14.69
CA TRP A 544 7.67 14.93 15.25
C TRP A 544 8.88 14.32 15.96
N ASP A 545 10.03 14.95 15.82
CA ASP A 545 11.24 14.49 16.52
C ASP A 545 11.23 14.85 18.02
N GLN A 546 12.28 14.45 18.74
CA GLN A 546 12.43 14.75 20.16
C GLN A 546 12.59 16.26 20.45
N ALA A 547 13.19 17.04 19.54
CA ALA A 547 13.41 18.47 19.71
C ALA A 547 12.11 19.28 19.59
N TYR A 548 11.18 18.85 18.72
CA TYR A 548 9.88 19.48 18.52
C TYR A 548 8.98 19.42 19.76
N LEU A 549 9.17 18.47 20.67
CA LEU A 549 8.44 18.41 21.95
C LEU A 549 8.63 19.70 22.79
N GLY A 550 9.79 20.35 22.70
CA GLY A 550 10.03 21.66 23.32
C GLY A 550 9.22 22.79 22.66
N THR A 551 8.96 22.67 21.37
CA THR A 551 8.08 23.57 20.60
C THR A 551 6.62 23.36 21.00
N LEU A 552 6.14 22.11 21.06
CA LEU A 552 4.79 21.77 21.54
C LEU A 552 4.54 22.31 22.95
N LYS A 553 5.47 22.06 23.88
CA LYS A 553 5.36 22.60 25.25
C LYS A 553 5.21 24.13 25.26
N SER A 554 5.99 24.81 24.43
CA SER A 554 5.94 26.28 24.32
C SER A 554 4.62 26.78 23.71
N GLN A 555 4.05 26.05 22.76
CA GLN A 555 2.74 26.34 22.16
C GLN A 555 1.61 26.13 23.18
N TYR A 556 1.59 24.98 23.87
CA TYR A 556 0.58 24.70 24.90
C TYR A 556 0.66 25.69 26.06
N HIS A 557 1.86 26.04 26.52
CA HIS A 557 2.02 27.10 27.54
C HIS A 557 1.46 28.44 27.03
N ALA A 558 1.71 28.82 25.77
CA ALA A 558 1.21 30.08 25.22
C ALA A 558 -0.32 30.09 25.02
N GLN A 559 -0.95 28.92 24.86
CA GLN A 559 -2.38 28.79 24.56
C GLN A 559 -3.25 28.55 25.80
N TYR A 560 -2.79 27.72 26.75
CA TYR A 560 -3.62 27.18 27.84
C TYR A 560 -3.17 27.53 29.25
N TYR A 561 -1.93 28.02 29.44
CA TYR A 561 -1.39 28.24 30.80
C TYR A 561 -2.25 29.19 31.64
N ASP A 562 -2.68 30.33 31.08
CA ASP A 562 -3.48 31.30 31.82
C ASP A 562 -4.84 30.71 32.27
N GLN A 563 -5.47 29.88 31.43
CA GLN A 563 -6.73 29.19 31.75
C GLN A 563 -6.55 28.20 32.91
N TYR A 564 -5.53 27.34 32.85
CA TYR A 564 -5.25 26.39 33.93
C TYR A 564 -4.77 27.10 35.20
N TYR A 565 -3.98 28.16 35.08
CA TYR A 565 -3.55 28.97 36.22
C TYR A 565 -4.75 29.59 36.94
N GLU A 566 -5.70 30.21 36.23
CA GLU A 566 -6.93 30.75 36.84
C GLU A 566 -7.78 29.66 37.51
N ALA A 567 -7.93 28.48 36.90
CA ALA A 567 -8.65 27.36 37.48
C ALA A 567 -7.99 26.82 38.76
N TYR A 568 -6.68 26.59 38.74
CA TYR A 568 -5.92 26.11 39.90
C TYR A 568 -5.73 27.18 40.98
N LEU A 569 -5.86 28.47 40.65
CA LEU A 569 -5.84 29.55 41.64
C LEU A 569 -6.99 29.39 42.64
N VAL A 570 -8.21 29.18 42.15
CA VAL A 570 -9.40 29.00 43.00
C VAL A 570 -9.25 27.75 43.89
N ALA A 571 -8.83 26.62 43.30
CA ALA A 571 -8.60 25.39 44.05
C ALA A 571 -7.49 25.55 45.12
N ALA A 572 -6.42 26.29 44.82
CA ALA A 572 -5.35 26.57 45.76
C ALA A 572 -5.76 27.54 46.88
N GLU A 573 -6.63 28.53 46.59
CA GLU A 573 -7.22 29.42 47.60
C GLU A 573 -8.05 28.62 48.61
N ASP A 574 -8.98 27.80 48.14
CA ASP A 574 -9.83 26.99 49.02
C ASP A 574 -9.04 25.93 49.79
N ALA A 575 -8.10 25.23 49.16
CA ALA A 575 -7.25 24.25 49.83
C ALA A 575 -6.38 24.89 50.93
N LEU A 576 -5.77 26.06 50.68
CA LEU A 576 -4.95 26.74 51.69
C LEU A 576 -5.81 27.34 52.82
N ARG A 577 -6.98 27.88 52.49
CA ARG A 577 -7.95 28.41 53.46
C ARG A 577 -8.46 27.30 54.38
N GLN A 578 -8.81 26.14 53.81
CA GLN A 578 -9.26 24.97 54.56
C GLN A 578 -8.14 24.42 55.45
N ALA A 579 -6.93 24.23 54.92
CA ALA A 579 -5.79 23.78 55.72
C ALA A 579 -5.46 24.74 56.88
N LYS A 580 -5.60 26.06 56.67
CA LYS A 580 -5.42 27.07 57.73
C LYS A 580 -6.55 27.02 58.77
N TYR A 581 -7.79 26.81 58.34
CA TYR A 581 -8.94 26.60 59.22
C TYR A 581 -8.73 25.37 60.12
N ASP A 582 -8.37 24.23 59.53
CA ASP A 582 -8.16 22.96 60.26
C ASP A 582 -6.99 23.08 61.26
N GLU A 583 -5.89 23.74 60.89
CA GLU A 583 -4.78 24.07 61.80
C GLU A 583 -5.27 24.84 63.05
N LEU A 584 -6.13 25.85 62.86
CA LEU A 584 -6.66 26.68 63.94
C LEU A 584 -7.68 25.94 64.82
N ILE A 585 -8.46 25.02 64.24
CA ILE A 585 -9.34 24.11 64.98
C ILE A 585 -8.52 23.16 65.86
N ASP A 586 -7.44 22.58 65.34
CA ASP A 586 -6.53 21.72 66.10
C ASP A 586 -5.76 22.48 67.21
N GLU A 587 -5.47 23.77 67.02
CA GLU A 587 -4.97 24.66 68.08
C GLU A 587 -6.03 25.02 69.15
N GLY A 588 -7.31 24.65 68.93
CA GLY A 588 -8.39 24.76 69.90
C GLY A 588 -9.20 26.06 69.83
N MET A 589 -9.20 26.77 68.69
CA MET A 589 -10.13 27.87 68.43
C MET A 589 -11.55 27.36 68.14
N SER A 590 -12.54 28.24 68.26
CA SER A 590 -13.91 27.94 67.84
C SER A 590 -14.10 28.08 66.33
N GLU A 591 -15.06 27.36 65.74
CA GLU A 591 -15.34 27.35 64.30
C GLU A 591 -15.51 28.77 63.70
N GLU A 592 -16.26 29.65 64.39
CA GLU A 592 -16.50 31.03 63.95
C GLU A 592 -15.23 31.90 64.01
N GLU A 593 -14.35 31.67 64.99
CA GLU A 593 -13.07 32.37 65.11
C GLU A 593 -12.02 31.84 64.12
N ALA A 594 -12.01 30.52 63.87
CA ALA A 594 -11.12 29.85 62.92
C ALA A 594 -11.41 30.26 61.47
N ALA A 595 -12.69 30.32 61.07
CA ALA A 595 -13.08 30.79 59.74
C ALA A 595 -12.61 32.24 59.49
N ALA A 596 -12.91 33.16 60.42
CA ALA A 596 -12.53 34.56 60.28
C ALA A 596 -11.00 34.79 60.27
N ALA A 597 -10.23 34.00 61.04
CA ALA A 597 -8.78 34.07 61.06
C ALA A 597 -8.11 33.40 59.84
N ALA A 598 -8.73 32.37 59.26
CA ALA A 598 -8.31 31.81 57.98
C ALA A 598 -8.51 32.84 56.86
N ASP A 599 -9.67 33.50 56.80
CA ASP A 599 -9.95 34.57 55.83
C ASP A 599 -8.97 35.74 55.99
N GLU A 600 -8.66 36.19 57.22
CA GLU A 600 -7.64 37.24 57.45
C GLU A 600 -6.23 36.79 57.05
N TYR A 601 -5.90 35.50 57.18
CA TYR A 601 -4.62 34.95 56.70
C TYR A 601 -4.54 34.96 55.17
N MET A 602 -5.62 34.67 54.44
CA MET A 602 -5.64 34.68 52.96
C MET A 602 -5.37 36.07 52.36
N GLU A 603 -5.71 37.15 53.09
CA GLU A 603 -5.37 38.53 52.72
C GLU A 603 -3.88 38.90 52.94
N THR A 604 -3.07 37.98 53.50
CA THR A 604 -1.63 38.24 53.70
C THR A 604 -0.82 38.00 52.42
N PRO A 605 0.27 38.78 52.20
CA PRO A 605 1.18 38.52 51.08
C PRO A 605 1.80 37.12 51.09
N GLU A 606 1.95 36.50 52.26
CA GLU A 606 2.47 35.14 52.40
C GLU A 606 1.48 34.08 51.89
N ALA A 607 0.18 34.23 52.19
CA ALA A 607 -0.84 33.34 51.66
C ALA A 607 -1.00 33.52 50.14
N GLN A 608 -1.05 34.76 49.66
CA GLN A 608 -1.12 35.09 48.23
C GLN A 608 0.07 34.53 47.44
N GLU A 609 1.29 34.58 47.99
CA GLU A 609 2.49 33.98 47.37
C GLU A 609 2.40 32.45 47.32
N LYS A 610 1.90 31.79 48.39
CA LYS A 610 1.70 30.33 48.41
C LYS A 610 0.64 29.85 47.42
N VAL A 611 -0.50 30.55 47.35
CA VAL A 611 -1.59 30.28 46.40
C VAL A 611 -1.07 30.40 44.97
N ALA A 612 -0.44 31.54 44.63
CA ALA A 612 0.09 31.77 43.29
C ALA A 612 1.17 30.75 42.90
N ALA A 613 2.05 30.36 43.83
CA ALA A 613 3.06 29.33 43.59
C ALA A 613 2.44 27.93 43.37
N ALA A 614 1.42 27.55 44.14
CA ALA A 614 0.72 26.28 43.98
C ALA A 614 -0.06 26.23 42.65
N ALA A 615 -0.75 27.31 42.28
CA ALA A 615 -1.46 27.43 41.02
C ALA A 615 -0.51 27.41 39.81
N ALA A 616 0.62 28.13 39.87
CA ALA A 616 1.65 28.11 38.83
C ALA A 616 2.28 26.71 38.68
N GLN A 617 2.58 26.03 39.79
CA GLN A 617 3.07 24.66 39.75
C GLN A 617 2.06 23.73 39.07
N LYS A 618 0.78 23.79 39.45
CA LYS A 618 -0.27 22.93 38.88
C LYS A 618 -0.54 23.23 37.40
N ALA A 619 -0.50 24.50 36.99
CA ALA A 619 -0.61 24.88 35.59
C ALA A 619 0.59 24.35 34.76
N GLU A 620 1.82 24.49 35.25
CA GLU A 620 3.02 23.97 34.57
C GLU A 620 3.05 22.43 34.52
N GLU A 621 2.61 21.76 35.60
CA GLU A 621 2.38 20.31 35.60
C GLU A 621 1.36 19.92 34.51
N LYS A 622 0.23 20.63 34.41
CA LYS A 622 -0.79 20.35 33.39
C LYS A 622 -0.30 20.60 31.96
N ILE A 623 0.45 21.67 31.72
CA ILE A 623 1.10 21.92 30.42
C ILE A 623 2.10 20.79 30.08
N GLN A 624 2.81 20.25 31.08
CA GLN A 624 3.74 19.14 30.86
C GLN A 624 3.01 17.81 30.57
N GLU A 625 1.86 17.55 31.21
CA GLU A 625 1.00 16.39 30.92
C GLU A 625 0.43 16.39 29.49
N MET A 626 0.24 17.57 28.88
CA MET A 626 -0.26 17.68 27.50
C MET A 626 0.81 17.36 26.43
N VAL A 627 2.09 17.37 26.80
CA VAL A 627 3.18 17.03 25.85
C VAL A 627 3.26 15.52 25.69
N PRO A 628 3.27 14.98 24.45
CA PRO A 628 3.44 13.55 24.22
C PRO A 628 4.64 12.96 24.96
N THR A 629 4.48 11.75 25.49
CA THR A 629 5.56 11.03 26.19
C THR A 629 6.36 10.14 25.25
N TYR A 630 6.37 10.49 23.96
CA TYR A 630 7.05 9.80 22.87
C TYR A 630 7.36 10.79 21.75
N TYR A 631 8.24 10.36 20.84
CA TYR A 631 8.57 11.04 19.59
C TYR A 631 8.80 9.99 18.51
N PHE A 632 9.02 10.42 17.27
CA PHE A 632 9.20 9.55 16.12
C PHE A 632 10.62 9.66 15.58
N GLU A 633 11.14 8.57 15.03
CA GLU A 633 12.37 8.49 14.22
C GLU A 633 11.97 7.76 12.92
N GLY A 634 11.91 8.47 11.80
CA GLY A 634 11.61 7.89 10.49
C GLY A 634 12.90 7.67 9.70
N VAL A 635 12.87 6.77 8.73
CA VAL A 635 13.99 6.54 7.83
C VAL A 635 13.47 6.69 6.40
N VAL A 636 14.27 7.33 5.53
CA VAL A 636 13.96 7.40 4.09
C VAL A 636 15.20 7.08 3.30
N ASN A 637 15.26 5.87 2.75
CA ASN A 637 16.39 5.38 1.97
C ASN A 637 16.63 6.22 0.70
N GLU A 638 17.86 6.73 0.52
CA GLU A 638 18.29 7.47 -0.67
C GLU A 638 18.29 6.54 -1.90
N GLY A 639 17.53 6.91 -2.93
CA GLY A 639 17.43 6.17 -4.19
C GLY A 639 16.48 4.96 -4.18
N GLU A 640 15.67 4.75 -3.14
CA GLU A 640 14.73 3.61 -3.06
C GLU A 640 13.25 4.03 -3.01
N SER A 641 12.88 5.15 -2.36
CA SER A 641 11.53 5.72 -2.48
C SER A 641 11.49 6.95 -3.39
N PHE A 642 10.45 7.05 -4.21
CA PHE A 642 10.29 8.10 -5.20
C PHE A 642 8.85 8.63 -5.27
N ILE A 643 8.73 9.92 -5.54
CA ILE A 643 7.47 10.57 -5.88
C ILE A 643 7.53 11.15 -7.30
N TYR A 644 6.49 10.92 -8.09
CA TYR A 644 6.28 11.51 -9.40
C TYR A 644 5.23 12.61 -9.30
N ALA A 645 5.61 13.86 -9.56
CA ALA A 645 4.69 14.99 -9.50
C ALA A 645 5.09 16.09 -10.50
N SER A 646 4.12 16.91 -10.89
CA SER A 646 4.36 18.12 -11.69
C SER A 646 4.99 19.24 -10.85
N ASP A 647 5.78 20.10 -11.49
CA ASP A 647 6.18 21.39 -10.90
C ASP A 647 4.99 22.30 -10.53
N ASP A 648 5.24 23.33 -9.72
CA ASP A 648 4.26 24.34 -9.29
C ASP A 648 3.51 25.05 -10.44
N ASN A 649 4.00 24.93 -11.67
CA ASN A 649 3.41 25.50 -12.88
C ASN A 649 2.62 24.48 -13.71
N GLY A 650 2.55 23.22 -13.26
CA GLY A 650 1.86 22.11 -13.92
C GLY A 650 2.51 21.67 -15.23
N ALA A 651 3.80 21.95 -15.44
CA ALA A 651 4.42 21.89 -16.77
C ALA A 651 5.39 20.72 -16.98
N ASN A 652 6.10 20.29 -15.93
CA ASN A 652 7.16 19.28 -16.04
C ASN A 652 7.00 18.22 -14.93
N PRO A 653 6.27 17.12 -15.16
CA PRO A 653 6.23 16.00 -14.23
C PRO A 653 7.49 15.14 -14.35
N ALA A 654 8.05 14.74 -13.21
CA ALA A 654 9.26 13.92 -13.13
C ALA A 654 9.29 13.10 -11.84
N TRP A 655 10.04 11.99 -11.85
CA TRP A 655 10.43 11.27 -10.65
C TRP A 655 11.42 12.09 -9.83
N ARG A 656 11.24 12.08 -8.50
CA ARG A 656 12.15 12.68 -7.52
C ARG A 656 12.29 11.73 -6.34
N ASP A 657 13.52 11.61 -5.85
CA ASP A 657 13.87 10.85 -4.65
C ASP A 657 13.20 11.46 -3.39
N PHE A 658 12.44 10.64 -2.66
CA PHE A 658 11.69 11.04 -1.47
C PHE A 658 12.61 11.35 -0.27
N HIS A 659 13.85 10.84 -0.26
CA HIS A 659 14.86 11.23 0.74
C HIS A 659 15.06 12.76 0.80
N THR A 660 14.88 13.44 -0.34
CA THR A 660 14.97 14.92 -0.39
C THR A 660 13.80 15.64 0.30
N ASP A 661 12.64 15.00 0.48
CA ASP A 661 11.56 15.48 1.35
C ASP A 661 11.92 15.27 2.82
N SER A 662 12.51 14.11 3.16
CA SER A 662 12.87 13.78 4.55
C SER A 662 13.89 14.77 5.13
N VAL A 663 14.98 15.05 4.41
CA VAL A 663 15.96 16.09 4.79
C VAL A 663 15.32 17.49 4.96
N ALA A 664 14.23 17.79 4.24
CA ALA A 664 13.48 19.04 4.41
C ALA A 664 12.51 19.01 5.60
N SER A 665 12.04 17.83 6.00
CA SER A 665 11.25 17.58 7.22
C SER A 665 12.13 17.69 8.47
N GLU A 666 13.28 17.00 8.49
CA GLU A 666 14.26 17.04 9.60
C GLU A 666 14.67 18.48 9.94
N ALA A 667 14.90 19.31 8.92
CA ALA A 667 15.25 20.72 9.08
C ALA A 667 14.18 21.57 9.80
N GLN A 668 12.97 21.03 9.93
CA GLN A 668 11.82 21.63 10.63
C GLN A 668 11.52 20.93 11.99
N ASN A 669 12.35 19.95 12.38
CA ASN A 669 12.17 19.07 13.55
C ASN A 669 10.96 18.12 13.40
N THR A 670 10.62 17.76 12.16
CA THR A 670 9.60 16.76 11.85
C THR A 670 10.24 15.56 11.17
N GLN A 671 9.56 14.41 11.24
CA GLN A 671 9.98 13.15 10.65
C GLN A 671 8.96 12.74 9.61
N ILE A 672 9.44 12.12 8.53
CA ILE A 672 8.61 11.36 7.59
C ILE A 672 9.33 10.05 7.30
N ASP A 673 8.55 9.06 6.89
CA ASP A 673 9.03 7.71 6.63
C ASP A 673 9.03 7.38 5.14
N ASN A 674 9.56 6.22 4.75
CA ASN A 674 9.41 5.72 3.38
C ASN A 674 7.91 5.60 3.02
N LEU A 675 7.60 5.57 1.71
CA LEU A 675 6.20 5.58 1.24
C LEU A 675 5.51 4.24 1.58
N PRO A 676 4.25 4.23 2.06
CA PRO A 676 3.56 3.03 2.54
C PRO A 676 3.09 2.16 1.37
N ILE A 677 4.07 1.47 0.79
CA ILE A 677 3.97 0.53 -0.32
C ILE A 677 4.75 -0.69 0.12
N LYS A 678 4.06 -1.83 0.25
CA LYS A 678 4.69 -3.11 0.54
C LYS A 678 4.31 -4.15 -0.51
N ALA A 679 5.19 -5.12 -0.78
CA ALA A 679 4.89 -6.28 -1.62
C ALA A 679 5.17 -7.57 -0.84
N TYR A 680 4.22 -8.52 -0.82
CA TYR A 680 4.39 -9.76 -0.09
C TYR A 680 4.77 -10.88 -1.05
N GLY A 681 5.96 -11.42 -0.85
CA GLY A 681 6.49 -12.59 -1.53
C GLY A 681 6.34 -13.84 -0.69
N TYR A 682 6.12 -14.96 -1.33
CA TYR A 682 6.06 -16.27 -0.69
C TYR A 682 7.23 -17.12 -1.21
N PRO A 683 7.82 -18.00 -0.39
CA PRO A 683 8.82 -18.95 -0.86
C PRO A 683 8.32 -19.65 -2.13
N VAL A 684 9.21 -19.84 -3.11
CA VAL A 684 8.84 -20.43 -4.41
C VAL A 684 8.09 -21.75 -4.21
N GLU A 685 6.83 -21.78 -4.66
CA GLU A 685 5.92 -22.93 -4.47
C GLU A 685 6.60 -24.26 -4.85
N GLU A 686 6.31 -25.33 -4.08
CA GLU A 686 6.87 -26.66 -4.32
C GLU A 686 6.56 -27.12 -5.76
N GLY A 687 7.57 -27.07 -6.63
CA GLY A 687 7.46 -27.40 -8.05
C GLY A 687 7.66 -26.24 -9.03
N ALA A 688 7.91 -25.00 -8.61
CA ALA A 688 8.36 -23.97 -9.57
C ALA A 688 9.82 -24.19 -10.03
N ASP A 689 10.67 -24.79 -9.18
CA ASP A 689 11.98 -25.35 -9.53
C ASP A 689 11.91 -26.69 -10.29
N ASP A 690 10.75 -27.35 -10.33
CA ASP A 690 10.61 -28.58 -11.11
C ASP A 690 10.73 -28.27 -12.62
N PRO A 691 11.15 -29.24 -13.44
CA PRO A 691 11.15 -29.11 -14.89
C PRO A 691 9.78 -28.66 -15.41
N ALA A 692 9.79 -27.66 -16.29
CA ALA A 692 8.60 -27.12 -16.94
C ALA A 692 7.74 -28.23 -17.55
N THR A 693 6.41 -28.17 -17.38
CA THR A 693 5.53 -29.17 -17.98
C THR A 693 5.47 -28.99 -19.49
N GLU A 694 5.10 -30.05 -20.23
CA GLU A 694 4.85 -29.95 -21.68
C GLU A 694 3.82 -28.85 -22.01
N GLN A 695 2.89 -28.56 -21.10
CA GLN A 695 1.87 -27.52 -21.27
C GLN A 695 2.42 -26.10 -21.06
N ASP A 696 3.39 -25.90 -20.15
CA ASP A 696 4.02 -24.59 -19.93
C ASP A 696 4.93 -24.24 -21.10
N ILE A 697 5.73 -25.21 -21.56
CA ILE A 697 6.57 -25.08 -22.76
C ILE A 697 5.72 -24.76 -23.99
N GLN A 698 4.60 -25.47 -24.19
CA GLN A 698 3.71 -25.18 -25.32
C GLN A 698 3.13 -23.75 -25.25
N GLN A 699 2.74 -23.26 -24.05
CA GLN A 699 2.27 -21.88 -23.89
C GLN A 699 3.35 -20.85 -24.22
N LEU A 700 4.61 -21.10 -23.84
CA LEU A 700 5.73 -20.22 -24.19
C LEU A 700 6.02 -20.25 -25.70
N GLU A 701 5.96 -21.41 -26.36
CA GLU A 701 6.08 -21.53 -27.82
C GLU A 701 4.97 -20.78 -28.57
N GLU A 702 3.73 -20.83 -28.07
CA GLU A 702 2.58 -20.10 -28.63
C GLU A 702 2.74 -18.58 -28.43
N ARG A 703 3.16 -18.12 -27.23
CA ARG A 703 3.49 -16.71 -26.95
C ARG A 703 4.66 -16.21 -27.81
N LEU A 704 5.73 -17.00 -27.97
CA LEU A 704 6.88 -16.69 -28.82
C LEU A 704 6.48 -16.53 -30.29
N SER A 705 5.60 -17.40 -30.77
CA SER A 705 5.02 -17.29 -32.10
C SER A 705 4.18 -16.01 -32.26
N PHE A 706 3.39 -15.65 -31.25
CA PHE A 706 2.62 -14.40 -31.24
C PHE A 706 3.54 -13.15 -31.23
N GLY A 707 4.53 -13.09 -30.35
CA GLY A 707 5.47 -11.97 -30.24
C GLY A 707 6.24 -11.72 -31.55
N LYS A 708 6.71 -12.78 -32.21
CA LYS A 708 7.35 -12.68 -33.54
C LYS A 708 6.41 -12.10 -34.60
N ASN A 709 5.17 -12.59 -34.67
CA ASN A 709 4.16 -12.04 -35.58
C ASN A 709 3.82 -10.56 -35.26
N MET A 710 3.82 -10.19 -33.98
CA MET A 710 3.60 -8.81 -33.55
C MET A 710 4.74 -7.89 -34.00
N LEU A 711 5.99 -8.32 -33.80
CA LEU A 711 7.21 -7.60 -34.23
C LEU A 711 7.26 -7.36 -35.75
N GLU A 712 6.71 -8.26 -36.56
CA GLU A 712 6.57 -8.09 -38.01
C GLU A 712 5.44 -7.13 -38.41
N SER A 713 4.49 -6.83 -37.50
CA SER A 713 3.28 -6.04 -37.81
C SER A 713 3.51 -4.53 -37.92
N ALA A 714 4.65 -4.02 -37.43
CA ALA A 714 5.03 -2.61 -37.50
C ALA A 714 6.55 -2.43 -37.69
N VAL A 715 6.93 -1.38 -38.42
CA VAL A 715 8.33 -1.00 -38.63
C VAL A 715 8.82 -0.02 -37.55
N GLU A 716 10.13 0.13 -37.44
CA GLU A 716 10.74 1.13 -36.57
C GLU A 716 10.64 2.53 -37.21
N SER A 717 10.19 3.54 -36.46
CA SER A 717 10.30 4.95 -36.86
C SER A 717 10.29 5.87 -35.63
N ALA A 718 10.76 7.11 -35.79
CA ALA A 718 10.73 8.12 -34.74
C ALA A 718 9.42 8.92 -34.71
N ASP A 719 8.76 9.09 -35.86
CA ASP A 719 7.53 9.89 -36.00
C ASP A 719 6.56 9.41 -37.10
N GLY A 720 6.88 8.31 -37.78
CA GLY A 720 6.07 7.76 -38.88
C GLY A 720 6.08 8.62 -40.16
N SER A 721 6.94 9.64 -40.28
CA SER A 721 7.02 10.50 -41.48
C SER A 721 7.69 9.83 -42.68
N ASP A 722 8.45 8.76 -42.44
CA ASP A 722 9.09 7.89 -43.41
C ASP A 722 8.32 6.58 -43.68
N VAL A 723 7.25 6.32 -42.92
CA VAL A 723 6.45 5.08 -43.02
C VAL A 723 5.18 5.31 -43.85
N PRO A 724 4.89 4.47 -44.86
CA PRO A 724 3.69 4.59 -45.69
C PRO A 724 2.38 4.55 -44.89
N THR A 725 1.36 5.31 -45.35
CA THR A 725 0.02 5.33 -44.73
C THR A 725 -0.70 3.98 -44.69
N SER A 726 -0.27 2.99 -45.47
CA SER A 726 -0.78 1.61 -45.40
C SER A 726 0.02 0.67 -44.48
N GLN A 727 1.04 1.17 -43.78
CA GLN A 727 1.86 0.41 -42.82
C GLN A 727 1.76 1.03 -41.42
N TYR A 728 2.10 0.23 -40.41
CA TYR A 728 2.20 0.69 -39.02
C TYR A 728 3.66 0.85 -38.60
N TRP A 729 3.88 1.68 -37.59
CA TRP A 729 5.19 1.89 -36.97
C TRP A 729 5.10 1.95 -35.45
N VAL A 730 6.25 1.74 -34.81
CA VAL A 730 6.47 1.88 -33.36
C VAL A 730 7.82 2.59 -33.11
N PRO A 731 8.00 3.23 -31.93
CA PRO A 731 9.30 3.77 -31.51
C PRO A 731 10.39 2.70 -31.38
N SER A 732 11.66 3.10 -31.54
CA SER A 732 12.83 2.20 -31.44
C SER A 732 12.95 1.48 -30.09
N GLU A 733 12.59 2.15 -28.99
CA GLU A 733 12.67 1.61 -27.63
C GLU A 733 11.69 0.45 -27.42
N VAL A 734 10.39 0.67 -27.66
CA VAL A 734 9.33 -0.36 -27.60
C VAL A 734 9.62 -1.54 -28.52
N ARG A 735 10.22 -1.28 -29.70
CA ARG A 735 10.63 -2.33 -30.63
C ARG A 735 11.81 -3.16 -30.12
N ALA A 736 12.74 -2.54 -29.40
CA ALA A 736 13.88 -3.23 -28.80
C ALA A 736 13.45 -4.14 -27.63
N GLU A 737 12.53 -3.68 -26.78
CA GLU A 737 11.96 -4.46 -25.68
C GLU A 737 11.34 -5.78 -26.17
N LEU A 738 10.48 -5.73 -27.20
CA LEU A 738 9.89 -6.95 -27.78
C LEU A 738 10.95 -7.87 -28.41
N ILE A 739 12.04 -7.34 -28.97
CA ILE A 739 13.15 -8.16 -29.49
C ILE A 739 13.88 -8.88 -28.34
N VAL A 740 14.15 -8.19 -27.23
CA VAL A 740 14.81 -8.79 -26.05
C VAL A 740 13.97 -9.92 -25.48
N ALA A 741 12.67 -9.68 -25.21
CA ALA A 741 11.79 -10.72 -24.66
C ALA A 741 11.60 -11.92 -25.61
N ILE A 742 11.64 -11.71 -26.93
CA ILE A 742 11.67 -12.81 -27.93
C ILE A 742 12.97 -13.61 -27.81
N MET A 743 14.12 -12.95 -27.67
CA MET A 743 15.42 -13.63 -27.53
C MET A 743 15.50 -14.44 -26.24
N GLU A 744 15.03 -13.91 -25.12
CA GLU A 744 14.99 -14.61 -23.83
C GLU A 744 14.11 -15.86 -23.88
N ALA A 745 12.95 -15.78 -24.55
CA ALA A 745 12.08 -16.93 -24.79
C ALA A 745 12.74 -17.99 -25.71
N GLU A 746 13.50 -17.58 -26.72
CA GLU A 746 14.29 -18.50 -27.55
C GLU A 746 15.42 -19.18 -26.77
N ASP A 747 16.16 -18.43 -25.95
CA ASP A 747 17.28 -18.94 -25.16
C ASP A 747 16.80 -19.89 -24.05
N LEU A 748 15.68 -19.61 -23.37
CA LEU A 748 15.11 -20.52 -22.37
C LEU A 748 14.63 -21.84 -23.01
N LEU A 749 13.91 -21.78 -24.14
CA LEU A 749 13.48 -22.97 -24.89
C LEU A 749 14.66 -23.78 -25.46
N ALA A 750 15.86 -23.20 -25.54
CA ALA A 750 17.09 -23.90 -25.92
C ALA A 750 17.81 -24.61 -24.75
N THR A 751 17.38 -24.42 -23.50
CA THR A 751 17.94 -25.12 -22.33
C THR A 751 17.47 -26.57 -22.24
N GLU A 752 18.28 -27.46 -21.64
CA GLU A 752 17.90 -28.90 -21.53
C GLU A 752 16.77 -29.13 -20.51
N HIS A 753 16.69 -28.31 -19.46
CA HIS A 753 15.78 -28.43 -18.33
C HIS A 753 15.33 -27.04 -17.83
N PRO A 754 14.51 -26.31 -18.59
CA PRO A 754 13.87 -25.08 -18.10
C PRO A 754 12.97 -25.40 -16.91
N THR A 755 12.95 -24.54 -15.89
CA THR A 755 12.07 -24.67 -14.72
C THR A 755 10.67 -24.13 -15.03
N GLN A 756 9.66 -24.52 -14.25
CA GLN A 756 8.32 -23.92 -14.37
C GLN A 756 8.36 -22.41 -14.07
N GLY A 757 9.13 -21.98 -13.07
CA GLY A 757 9.28 -20.56 -12.70
C GLY A 757 9.84 -19.71 -13.85
N ASP A 758 10.93 -20.14 -14.48
CA ASP A 758 11.54 -19.42 -15.60
C ASP A 758 10.59 -19.32 -16.80
N VAL A 759 9.84 -20.40 -17.10
CA VAL A 759 8.86 -20.41 -18.20
C VAL A 759 7.69 -19.46 -17.93
N ARG A 760 7.21 -19.36 -16.68
CA ARG A 760 6.18 -18.38 -16.29
C ARG A 760 6.71 -16.95 -16.40
N ARG A 761 7.90 -16.65 -15.86
CA ARG A 761 8.54 -15.32 -15.90
C ARG A 761 8.71 -14.81 -17.34
N ILE A 762 9.36 -15.60 -18.20
CA ILE A 762 9.64 -15.18 -19.59
C ILE A 762 8.34 -15.15 -20.43
N SER A 763 7.38 -16.03 -20.14
CA SER A 763 6.04 -15.93 -20.73
C SER A 763 5.36 -14.59 -20.42
N LEU A 764 5.46 -14.11 -19.17
CA LEU A 764 4.88 -12.84 -18.74
C LEU A 764 5.58 -11.66 -19.41
N ALA A 765 6.92 -11.57 -19.30
CA ALA A 765 7.72 -10.50 -19.90
C ALA A 765 7.45 -10.36 -21.42
N LEU A 766 7.42 -11.48 -22.16
CA LEU A 766 7.08 -11.50 -23.58
C LEU A 766 5.63 -11.07 -23.87
N SER A 767 4.67 -11.42 -23.00
CA SER A 767 3.27 -11.00 -23.15
C SER A 767 3.13 -9.49 -22.96
N VAL A 768 3.80 -8.92 -21.94
CA VAL A 768 3.79 -7.47 -21.66
C VAL A 768 4.48 -6.69 -22.79
N ALA A 769 5.66 -7.11 -23.24
CA ALA A 769 6.37 -6.45 -24.34
C ALA A 769 5.56 -6.49 -25.65
N ALA A 770 4.84 -7.59 -25.92
CA ALA A 770 3.95 -7.68 -27.08
C ALA A 770 2.71 -6.78 -26.97
N GLN A 771 2.18 -6.56 -25.76
CA GLN A 771 1.09 -5.61 -25.51
C GLN A 771 1.56 -4.17 -25.67
N ALA A 772 2.68 -3.78 -25.06
CA ALA A 772 3.26 -2.44 -25.20
C ALA A 772 3.54 -2.08 -26.67
N PHE A 773 4.01 -3.06 -27.46
CA PHE A 773 4.18 -2.92 -28.91
C PHE A 773 2.86 -2.67 -29.65
N ASP A 774 1.78 -3.37 -29.30
CA ASP A 774 0.47 -3.19 -29.95
C ASP A 774 -0.15 -1.83 -29.59
N GLU A 775 0.00 -1.37 -28.35
CA GLU A 775 -0.47 -0.07 -27.88
C GLU A 775 0.30 1.11 -28.48
N ALA A 776 1.63 0.96 -28.66
CA ALA A 776 2.47 1.95 -29.31
C ALA A 776 2.25 2.06 -30.84
N LYS A 777 1.50 1.13 -31.43
CA LYS A 777 1.39 0.96 -32.89
C LYS A 777 0.57 2.07 -33.55
N GLN A 778 1.24 2.92 -34.33
CA GLN A 778 0.63 4.05 -35.04
C GLN A 778 0.68 3.85 -36.57
N PRO A 779 -0.30 4.34 -37.35
CA PRO A 779 -0.20 4.33 -38.80
C PRO A 779 0.87 5.31 -39.29
N GLY A 780 1.53 4.96 -40.40
CA GLY A 780 2.47 5.85 -41.08
C GLY A 780 1.79 7.10 -41.67
N SER A 781 2.59 8.11 -42.01
CA SER A 781 2.13 9.38 -42.58
C SER A 781 2.74 9.74 -43.95
N LEU A 782 3.71 8.94 -44.44
CA LEU A 782 4.22 9.05 -45.80
C LEU A 782 3.14 8.61 -46.80
N ALA A 783 2.87 9.42 -47.81
CA ALA A 783 1.86 9.06 -48.82
C ALA A 783 2.29 7.82 -49.62
N ASP A 784 1.44 6.79 -49.65
CA ASP A 784 1.67 5.54 -50.38
C ASP A 784 2.15 5.78 -51.84
N GLU A 785 3.39 5.39 -52.14
CA GLU A 785 3.90 5.32 -53.52
C GLU A 785 3.67 3.89 -54.06
N TYR A 786 2.73 3.75 -54.99
CA TYR A 786 2.32 2.45 -55.53
C TYR A 786 3.26 1.97 -56.63
N ALA A 787 3.53 0.66 -56.65
CA ALA A 787 4.39 0.03 -57.64
C ALA A 787 3.88 0.25 -59.06
N SER A 788 4.80 0.53 -59.98
CA SER A 788 4.46 0.56 -61.40
C SER A 788 4.09 -0.84 -61.90
N ALA A 789 3.18 -0.92 -62.87
CA ALA A 789 2.78 -2.19 -63.49
C ALA A 789 3.97 -2.96 -64.14
N GLU A 790 5.07 -2.27 -64.44
CA GLU A 790 6.29 -2.91 -64.94
C GLU A 790 7.10 -3.56 -63.80
N ALA A 791 7.16 -2.94 -62.61
CA ALA A 791 7.84 -3.49 -61.44
C ALA A 791 7.12 -4.74 -60.89
N VAL A 792 5.79 -4.68 -60.75
CA VAL A 792 4.96 -5.84 -60.36
C VAL A 792 5.21 -7.02 -61.31
N LYS A 793 5.18 -6.76 -62.61
CA LYS A 793 5.41 -7.78 -63.64
C LYS A 793 6.82 -8.36 -63.62
N GLN A 794 7.84 -7.56 -63.30
CA GLN A 794 9.21 -8.07 -63.14
C GLN A 794 9.31 -9.08 -61.98
N LEU A 795 8.58 -8.82 -60.88
CA LEU A 795 8.47 -9.77 -59.78
C LEU A 795 7.64 -11.02 -60.16
N GLU A 796 6.52 -10.87 -60.89
CA GLU A 796 5.75 -12.02 -61.43
C GLU A 796 6.60 -12.95 -62.32
N ASP A 797 7.41 -12.39 -63.23
CA ASP A 797 8.32 -13.16 -64.09
C ASP A 797 9.44 -13.83 -63.25
N ALA A 798 9.97 -13.16 -62.21
CA ALA A 798 10.97 -13.73 -61.29
C ALA A 798 10.41 -14.87 -60.42
N ILE A 799 9.21 -14.71 -59.85
CA ILE A 799 8.46 -15.74 -59.11
C ILE A 799 8.29 -16.99 -59.97
N LYS A 800 7.92 -16.81 -61.24
CA LYS A 800 7.71 -17.92 -62.17
C LYS A 800 8.99 -18.66 -62.50
N ASP A 801 10.10 -17.95 -62.69
CA ASP A 801 11.42 -18.55 -62.91
C ASP A 801 11.97 -19.23 -61.65
N ALA A 802 11.59 -18.75 -60.46
CA ALA A 802 11.87 -19.38 -59.16
C ALA A 802 11.05 -20.67 -58.95
N ARG A 803 9.72 -20.62 -59.13
CA ARG A 803 8.80 -21.78 -59.11
C ARG A 803 9.25 -22.89 -60.06
N ASN A 804 9.66 -22.54 -61.28
CA ASN A 804 10.14 -23.53 -62.26
C ASN A 804 11.45 -24.19 -61.83
N ASP A 805 12.35 -23.47 -61.17
CA ASP A 805 13.64 -23.99 -60.74
C ASP A 805 13.55 -24.84 -59.45
N LEU A 806 12.69 -24.40 -58.50
CA LEU A 806 12.26 -25.20 -57.35
C LEU A 806 11.72 -26.57 -57.83
N ALA A 807 10.78 -26.55 -58.78
CA ALA A 807 10.16 -27.77 -59.33
C ALA A 807 11.09 -28.67 -60.18
N GLN A 808 12.25 -28.16 -60.63
CA GLN A 808 13.25 -28.95 -61.38
C GLN A 808 14.38 -29.50 -60.50
N THR A 809 14.49 -29.04 -59.26
CA THR A 809 15.52 -29.45 -58.31
C THR A 809 14.99 -30.57 -57.42
N VAL A 810 15.74 -31.66 -57.26
CA VAL A 810 15.30 -32.80 -56.45
C VAL A 810 15.54 -32.52 -54.96
N VAL A 811 14.62 -32.92 -54.08
CA VAL A 811 14.87 -32.90 -52.63
C VAL A 811 15.47 -34.24 -52.19
N SER A 812 16.58 -34.21 -51.47
CA SER A 812 17.24 -35.38 -50.88
C SER A 812 17.96 -34.99 -49.58
N ALA A 813 18.24 -35.97 -48.72
CA ALA A 813 18.99 -35.74 -47.48
C ALA A 813 20.52 -35.67 -47.72
N ASP A 814 21.03 -36.46 -48.66
CA ASP A 814 22.47 -36.64 -48.90
C ASP A 814 22.87 -36.83 -50.38
N GLY A 815 21.89 -36.84 -51.30
CA GLY A 815 22.11 -37.03 -52.73
C GLY A 815 22.44 -38.47 -53.15
N ALA A 816 22.48 -39.45 -52.24
CA ALA A 816 22.82 -40.84 -52.54
C ALA A 816 21.75 -41.56 -53.37
N ASP A 817 20.49 -41.09 -53.30
CA ASP A 817 19.36 -41.59 -54.07
C ASP A 817 19.16 -40.87 -55.42
N VAL A 818 19.78 -39.69 -55.59
CA VAL A 818 19.72 -38.82 -56.78
C VAL A 818 20.77 -39.24 -57.81
N ALA A 819 20.38 -39.29 -59.09
CA ALA A 819 21.25 -39.66 -60.20
C ALA A 819 22.33 -38.59 -60.49
N LYS A 820 23.54 -39.03 -60.86
CA LYS A 820 24.59 -38.14 -61.37
C LYS A 820 24.12 -37.35 -62.60
N GLY A 821 24.36 -36.05 -62.60
CA GLY A 821 23.86 -35.08 -63.58
C GLY A 821 22.51 -34.46 -63.22
N THR A 822 21.98 -34.69 -62.02
CA THR A 822 20.73 -34.08 -61.51
C THR A 822 21.02 -33.29 -60.23
N SER A 823 20.68 -32.00 -60.25
CA SER A 823 20.82 -31.13 -59.07
C SER A 823 19.81 -31.47 -57.98
N TRP A 824 20.27 -31.45 -56.73
CA TRP A 824 19.43 -31.62 -55.55
C TRP A 824 19.79 -30.66 -54.41
N VAL A 825 18.86 -30.46 -53.50
CA VAL A 825 19.01 -29.70 -52.24
C VAL A 825 18.37 -30.43 -51.06
N THR A 826 18.68 -30.01 -49.84
CA THR A 826 18.00 -30.51 -48.63
C THR A 826 16.57 -29.97 -48.52
N GLN A 827 15.73 -30.65 -47.72
CA GLN A 827 14.34 -30.24 -47.46
C GLN A 827 14.28 -28.80 -46.91
N ALA A 828 15.12 -28.47 -45.92
CA ALA A 828 15.16 -27.12 -45.35
C ALA A 828 15.52 -26.01 -46.37
N VAL A 829 16.42 -26.30 -47.32
CA VAL A 829 16.79 -25.35 -48.40
C VAL A 829 15.66 -25.20 -49.41
N HIS A 830 14.97 -26.30 -49.75
CA HIS A 830 13.79 -26.27 -50.61
C HIS A 830 12.67 -25.44 -49.98
N ASP A 831 12.37 -25.68 -48.71
CA ASP A 831 11.23 -25.04 -48.03
C ASP A 831 11.50 -23.56 -47.74
N ALA A 832 12.75 -23.18 -47.43
CA ALA A 832 13.16 -21.77 -47.33
C ALA A 832 12.99 -21.02 -48.66
N PHE A 833 13.31 -21.66 -49.80
CA PHE A 833 13.11 -21.03 -51.11
C PHE A 833 11.63 -20.99 -51.51
N ASP A 834 10.84 -22.02 -51.18
CA ASP A 834 9.39 -22.03 -51.39
C ASP A 834 8.68 -20.95 -50.58
N ALA A 835 9.10 -20.72 -49.33
CA ALA A 835 8.60 -19.65 -48.48
C ALA A 835 8.92 -18.25 -49.06
N ALA A 836 10.15 -18.01 -49.52
CA ALA A 836 10.52 -16.75 -50.18
C ALA A 836 9.70 -16.49 -51.46
N ILE A 837 9.40 -17.55 -52.23
CA ILE A 837 8.51 -17.45 -53.39
C ILE A 837 7.07 -17.10 -52.95
N ALA A 838 6.55 -17.71 -51.89
CA ALA A 838 5.22 -17.42 -51.37
C ALA A 838 5.08 -15.96 -50.87
N SER A 839 6.10 -15.43 -50.19
CA SER A 839 6.14 -14.01 -49.78
C SER A 839 6.15 -13.06 -50.98
N ALA A 840 6.91 -13.39 -52.03
CA ALA A 840 6.88 -12.63 -53.28
C ALA A 840 5.52 -12.70 -54.00
N GLU A 841 4.87 -13.89 -54.01
CA GLU A 841 3.51 -14.08 -54.54
C GLU A 841 2.46 -13.26 -53.77
N ALA A 842 2.61 -13.11 -52.45
CA ALA A 842 1.76 -12.24 -51.64
C ALA A 842 1.94 -10.76 -52.00
N ALA A 843 3.18 -10.30 -52.19
CA ALA A 843 3.50 -8.91 -52.54
C ALA A 843 2.89 -8.49 -53.89
N VAL A 844 2.95 -9.33 -54.92
CA VAL A 844 2.27 -9.05 -56.21
C VAL A 844 0.74 -9.23 -56.16
N GLY A 845 0.25 -10.03 -55.21
CA GLY A 845 -1.18 -10.31 -55.02
C GLY A 845 -1.99 -9.20 -54.32
N ALA A 846 -1.33 -8.17 -53.77
CA ALA A 846 -2.00 -7.05 -53.12
C ALA A 846 -2.87 -6.25 -54.09
N GLU A 847 -4.02 -5.73 -53.63
CA GLU A 847 -4.97 -4.99 -54.49
C GLU A 847 -4.36 -3.67 -55.02
N ARG A 848 -3.40 -3.09 -54.27
CA ARG A 848 -2.60 -1.91 -54.65
C ARG A 848 -1.18 -2.04 -54.05
N PRO A 849 -0.25 -2.77 -54.68
CA PRO A 849 1.08 -3.01 -54.12
C PRO A 849 1.90 -1.71 -54.02
N LEU A 850 2.63 -1.53 -52.91
CA LEU A 850 3.57 -0.42 -52.75
C LEU A 850 4.85 -0.67 -53.56
N ALA A 851 5.50 0.41 -53.99
CA ALA A 851 6.79 0.34 -54.69
C ALA A 851 7.86 -0.29 -53.80
N SER A 852 7.92 0.10 -52.53
CA SER A 852 8.84 -0.44 -51.52
C SER A 852 8.65 -1.94 -51.28
N ASP A 853 7.41 -2.42 -51.18
CA ASP A 853 7.12 -3.84 -50.95
C ASP A 853 7.53 -4.70 -52.15
N ILE A 854 7.33 -4.21 -53.37
CA ILE A 854 7.78 -4.89 -54.59
C ILE A 854 9.32 -4.86 -54.70
N GLU A 855 9.98 -3.74 -54.39
CA GLU A 855 11.45 -3.65 -54.40
C GLU A 855 12.09 -4.60 -53.37
N ARG A 856 11.55 -4.66 -52.16
CA ARG A 856 11.95 -5.61 -51.11
C ARG A 856 11.75 -7.05 -51.56
N ALA A 857 10.55 -7.42 -52.01
CA ALA A 857 10.26 -8.79 -52.46
C ALA A 857 11.10 -9.23 -53.68
N VAL A 858 11.50 -8.31 -54.57
CA VAL A 858 12.48 -8.58 -55.63
C VAL A 858 13.86 -8.89 -55.06
N ALA A 859 14.34 -8.12 -54.09
CA ALA A 859 15.64 -8.33 -53.46
C ALA A 859 15.69 -9.65 -52.67
N ASP A 860 14.67 -9.92 -51.86
CA ASP A 860 14.58 -11.11 -51.02
C ASP A 860 14.48 -12.39 -51.86
N LEU A 861 13.64 -12.39 -52.91
CA LEU A 861 13.54 -13.51 -53.84
C LEU A 861 14.85 -13.75 -54.61
N ALA A 862 15.57 -12.69 -54.97
CA ALA A 862 16.87 -12.81 -55.63
C ALA A 862 17.95 -13.39 -54.69
N ALA A 863 17.99 -12.97 -53.43
CA ALA A 863 18.90 -13.50 -52.42
C ALA A 863 18.59 -14.97 -52.08
N ALA A 864 17.30 -15.31 -51.89
CA ALA A 864 16.86 -16.68 -51.68
C ALA A 864 17.18 -17.58 -52.88
N ARG A 865 17.05 -17.06 -54.10
CA ARG A 865 17.46 -17.73 -55.33
C ARG A 865 18.98 -17.99 -55.38
N GLU A 866 19.81 -17.01 -55.04
CA GLU A 866 21.26 -17.19 -54.99
C GLU A 866 21.68 -18.24 -53.95
N ALA A 867 21.07 -18.23 -52.75
CA ALA A 867 21.29 -19.23 -51.73
C ALA A 867 20.85 -20.64 -52.17
N PHE A 868 19.67 -20.76 -52.81
CA PHE A 868 19.16 -22.01 -53.35
C PHE A 868 20.07 -22.56 -54.47
N ASP A 869 20.51 -21.71 -55.40
CA ASP A 869 21.45 -22.08 -56.47
C ASP A 869 22.83 -22.49 -55.92
N ALA A 870 23.33 -21.81 -54.89
CA ALA A 870 24.59 -22.15 -54.22
C ALA A 870 24.54 -23.48 -53.45
N ALA A 871 23.36 -23.86 -52.93
CA ALA A 871 23.15 -25.09 -52.19
C ALA A 871 22.95 -26.33 -53.08
N LYS A 872 22.76 -26.18 -54.40
CA LYS A 872 22.57 -27.29 -55.33
C LYS A 872 23.82 -28.18 -55.42
N ALA A 873 23.68 -29.43 -54.99
CA ALA A 873 24.67 -30.48 -55.18
C ALA A 873 24.30 -31.40 -56.35
N ASP A 874 25.27 -32.11 -56.93
CA ASP A 874 25.02 -33.16 -57.93
C ASP A 874 24.67 -34.49 -57.22
N GLY A 875 23.78 -35.29 -57.81
CA GLY A 875 23.43 -36.61 -57.30
C GLY A 875 24.61 -37.58 -57.34
N LEU A 876 24.68 -38.52 -56.40
CA LEU A 876 25.83 -39.43 -56.24
C LEU A 876 25.63 -40.80 -56.92
N LYS A 877 24.42 -41.12 -57.37
CA LYS A 877 24.01 -42.46 -57.83
C LYS A 877 24.45 -42.73 -59.27
N GLU A 878 25.37 -43.68 -59.41
CA GLU A 878 25.85 -44.19 -60.71
C GLU A 878 24.79 -44.99 -61.47
N ALA A 879 24.80 -44.86 -62.81
CA ALA A 879 23.87 -45.58 -63.67
C ALA A 879 24.23 -47.07 -63.79
N ALA A 880 23.32 -47.96 -63.40
CA ALA A 880 23.51 -49.41 -63.50
C ALA A 880 23.56 -49.88 -64.97
N GLY A 881 24.76 -50.29 -65.43
CA GLY A 881 24.96 -50.82 -66.78
C GLY A 881 24.25 -52.17 -66.99
N SER A 882 23.48 -52.27 -68.08
CA SER A 882 22.70 -53.48 -68.38
C SER A 882 23.53 -54.58 -69.06
N GLY A 883 23.54 -55.77 -68.45
CA GLY A 883 23.86 -57.03 -69.12
C GLY A 883 22.56 -57.73 -69.50
N GLY A 884 22.21 -57.77 -70.78
CA GLY A 884 20.94 -58.31 -71.24
C GLY A 884 20.98 -59.79 -71.64
N THR A 885 19.83 -60.45 -71.57
CA THR A 885 19.43 -61.50 -72.53
C THR A 885 17.94 -61.40 -72.82
N GLU A 886 17.61 -61.68 -74.07
CA GLU A 886 16.35 -61.50 -74.79
C GLU A 886 15.12 -62.17 -74.15
N GLU A 887 13.95 -61.55 -74.30
CA GLU A 887 12.94 -62.13 -75.21
C GLU A 887 12.08 -61.03 -75.89
N LYS A 888 11.52 -61.36 -77.05
CA LYS A 888 10.75 -60.48 -77.96
C LYS A 888 9.33 -61.07 -78.11
N PRO A 889 8.27 -60.33 -78.49
CA PRO A 889 8.20 -59.79 -79.86
C PRO A 889 7.45 -58.44 -80.07
N ASP A 890 7.81 -57.78 -81.19
CA ASP A 890 7.03 -57.01 -82.19
C ASP A 890 5.80 -56.12 -81.78
N ALA A 891 5.53 -54.95 -82.39
CA ALA A 891 5.83 -54.52 -83.76
C ALA A 891 6.02 -52.98 -83.99
N LYS A 892 6.54 -52.64 -85.18
CA LYS A 892 6.85 -51.30 -85.78
C LYS A 892 5.61 -50.51 -86.26
N PRO A 893 5.71 -49.38 -87.04
CA PRO A 893 6.73 -48.29 -87.19
C PRO A 893 6.11 -46.86 -86.95
N ASN A 894 6.78 -45.72 -86.69
CA ASN A 894 8.03 -45.06 -87.12
C ASN A 894 7.99 -44.23 -88.45
N ALA A 895 8.07 -42.89 -88.36
CA ALA A 895 8.83 -41.96 -89.26
C ALA A 895 8.70 -40.47 -88.77
N LYS A 896 9.72 -39.69 -88.34
CA LYS A 896 10.94 -39.12 -89.01
C LYS A 896 10.67 -38.09 -90.16
N PRO A 897 11.58 -37.14 -90.48
CA PRO A 897 12.38 -36.18 -89.65
C PRO A 897 12.74 -34.83 -90.37
N ASP A 898 13.71 -34.05 -89.82
CA ASP A 898 14.88 -33.34 -90.47
C ASP A 898 15.10 -31.89 -89.98
N ALA A 899 16.31 -31.26 -89.96
CA ALA A 899 17.73 -31.71 -89.85
C ALA A 899 18.74 -30.52 -89.78
N LYS A 900 19.80 -30.62 -88.96
CA LYS A 900 21.15 -29.92 -89.01
C LYS A 900 21.19 -28.37 -88.92
N GLY A 901 22.26 -27.68 -88.46
CA GLY A 901 23.55 -28.07 -87.84
C GLY A 901 24.73 -27.16 -88.27
N GLY A 902 25.67 -26.79 -87.37
CA GLY A 902 26.94 -26.11 -87.72
C GLY A 902 27.57 -25.23 -86.61
N ALA A 903 28.91 -25.17 -86.52
CA ALA A 903 29.70 -24.41 -85.52
C ALA A 903 31.02 -23.89 -86.13
N LEU A 904 31.76 -22.96 -85.47
CA LEU A 904 33.25 -22.79 -85.52
C LEU A 904 33.82 -21.57 -84.68
N VAL A 905 34.56 -21.90 -83.59
CA VAL A 905 35.93 -21.43 -83.16
C VAL A 905 36.28 -19.97 -82.73
N GLN A 906 37.23 -19.92 -81.77
CA GLN A 906 37.77 -18.84 -80.91
C GLN A 906 38.91 -17.94 -81.46
N THR A 907 39.18 -16.82 -80.76
CA THR A 907 40.45 -16.30 -80.15
C THR A 907 40.17 -14.84 -79.69
N GLY A 908 40.85 -14.15 -78.77
CA GLY A 908 41.97 -14.46 -77.87
C GLY A 908 43.11 -13.41 -78.02
N ASP A 909 43.65 -12.74 -76.98
CA ASP A 909 43.40 -12.73 -75.52
C ASP A 909 43.93 -11.39 -74.88
N ASP A 910 44.09 -11.34 -73.55
CA ASP A 910 44.99 -10.50 -72.70
C ASP A 910 44.57 -9.17 -71.99
N ALA A 911 44.46 -9.28 -70.65
CA ALA A 911 45.18 -8.52 -69.59
C ALA A 911 45.06 -6.98 -69.45
N THR A 912 45.07 -6.33 -68.26
CA THR A 912 45.02 -6.70 -66.81
C THR A 912 44.87 -5.40 -66.00
N LEU A 913 44.17 -5.40 -64.85
CA LEU A 913 44.33 -4.60 -63.61
C LEU A 913 42.95 -4.55 -62.89
N GLY A 914 42.75 -4.90 -61.62
CA GLY A 914 43.64 -5.47 -60.61
C GLY A 914 43.76 -4.61 -59.34
N ILE A 915 42.93 -4.88 -58.31
CA ILE A 915 43.18 -4.72 -56.87
C ILE A 915 42.16 -5.60 -56.12
N VAL A 916 42.56 -6.11 -54.94
CA VAL A 916 41.96 -7.26 -54.24
C VAL A 916 41.48 -6.85 -52.85
N VAL A 917 40.32 -7.35 -52.41
CA VAL A 917 40.09 -7.84 -51.04
C VAL A 917 39.18 -9.08 -51.14
N ALA A 918 39.42 -10.10 -50.32
CA ALA A 918 38.58 -11.30 -50.22
C ALA A 918 38.15 -11.51 -48.76
N CYS A 919 36.90 -11.91 -48.54
CA CYS A 919 36.43 -12.51 -47.29
C CYS A 919 35.36 -13.56 -47.61
N VAL A 920 35.55 -14.78 -47.10
CA VAL A 920 34.52 -15.82 -47.00
C VAL A 920 34.68 -16.45 -45.62
N GLY A 921 33.58 -16.64 -44.90
CA GLY A 921 33.48 -17.63 -43.82
C GLY A 921 33.59 -17.09 -42.39
N GLY A 922 32.42 -16.78 -41.81
CA GLY A 922 32.09 -17.11 -40.42
C GLY A 922 32.49 -16.12 -39.32
N LEU A 923 31.49 -15.62 -38.61
CA LEU A 923 31.60 -15.25 -37.19
C LEU A 923 30.23 -15.31 -36.53
N SER A 924 30.03 -16.30 -35.66
CA SER A 924 29.15 -16.16 -34.51
C SER A 924 29.88 -15.31 -33.46
N ALA A 925 29.13 -14.48 -32.72
CA ALA A 925 29.49 -13.80 -31.47
C ALA A 925 30.85 -13.06 -31.39
N LEU A 926 30.78 -11.76 -31.12
CA LEU A 926 31.83 -11.14 -30.31
C LEU A 926 31.24 -10.05 -29.38
N VAL A 927 30.82 -10.50 -28.20
CA VAL A 927 30.74 -9.66 -27.00
C VAL A 927 32.12 -9.03 -26.77
N ALA A 928 32.17 -7.70 -26.73
CA ALA A 928 33.37 -6.96 -26.37
C ALA A 928 33.43 -6.76 -24.85
N GLY A 929 33.69 -7.84 -24.11
CA GLY A 929 33.93 -7.76 -22.67
C GLY A 929 35.21 -6.97 -22.38
N THR A 930 35.07 -5.78 -21.78
CA THR A 930 36.16 -5.02 -21.16
C THR A 930 36.70 -5.76 -19.94
N ALA A 931 37.65 -6.67 -20.16
CA ALA A 931 38.27 -7.44 -19.07
C ALA A 931 39.13 -6.55 -18.15
N MET A 932 38.85 -6.67 -16.85
CA MET A 932 39.47 -5.95 -15.73
C MET A 932 41.00 -5.82 -15.76
N ALA A 933 41.49 -4.73 -15.16
CA ALA A 933 42.87 -4.55 -14.70
C ALA A 933 42.98 -4.41 -13.17
N MET A 934 42.34 -5.30 -12.39
CA MET A 934 42.67 -5.47 -10.97
C MET A 934 43.82 -6.47 -10.80
N ARG A 935 44.76 -6.12 -9.92
CA ARG A 935 46.11 -6.71 -9.86
C ARG A 935 46.31 -7.43 -8.52
N ARG A 936 46.14 -8.75 -8.48
CA ARG A 936 46.64 -9.57 -7.36
C ARG A 936 47.63 -10.64 -7.82
N ARG A 937 48.79 -10.61 -7.18
CA ARG A 937 49.82 -11.67 -7.27
C ARG A 937 49.37 -12.86 -6.45
N ILE A 938 49.68 -14.06 -6.93
CA ILE A 938 49.96 -15.20 -6.07
C ILE A 938 51.39 -15.64 -6.37
N ASP A 939 52.30 -15.32 -5.45
CA ASP A 939 53.61 -15.99 -5.38
C ASP A 939 53.53 -17.06 -4.29
N LYS A 940 54.28 -18.14 -4.49
CA LYS A 940 54.35 -19.31 -3.59
C LYS A 940 55.13 -18.98 -2.32
N GLU A 941 54.58 -19.31 -1.16
CA GLU A 941 55.06 -20.37 -0.23
C GLU A 941 54.16 -20.45 1.02
#